data_AF-A0A1M7RXU6-F1
#
_entry.id   AF-A0A1M7RXU6-F1
#
_cell.length_a   1.000
_cell.length_b   1.000
_cell.length_c   1.000
_cell.angle_alpha   90.00
_cell.angle_beta   90.00
_cell.angle_gamma   90.00
#
_symmetry.space_group_name_H-M   'P 1'
#
loop_
_entity.id
_entity.type
_entity.pdbx_description
1 polymer ?
#
loop_
_entity_poly.entity_id
_entity_poly.type
_entity_poly.pdbx_seq_one_letter_code
_entity_poly.pdbx_strand_id
1 'polypeptide(L)'
;MSRSKFFIFLAVLTTLLLVFSCVPQNQGGGGNGGGGTVKKDIYGWKLDILNSVNPDTGITIPEISGKVIYVSGTNAIISDATTAIYVYKANLSETDLGKKLTVRNTIGKTYSKFLEIDLTSGTKELSNDDTIIEPVLLDKSLDNEKETRALWDIRYAYVYGEFTGNNGQLTNTYEFKYPVNDGEYATISVFKSADIDAIYKPTTTTPATLVGYTKYYNDVWEFVVFPDKVEMELPQVTGVSAKYNPNSKTVTLGWSSEVNGASFNVYLTLEGATRTVLATTTTLTNVVLPVEATPTSVGIQVVKGVSKSKVLTISEIQIVSVDPVTDLNAKYDDYNGKMYLSWSHGSATEFKIYKKVSGAYELVGTTSDKSYSFGLTTSEYDNVKAIAVAPVVDGEEGPKEEVEKAEIGYTFAGGNGTESDPYLIGTVNQLKLLGDDNYRAKSYYFKLLEDLDLNGVAWTPIGTFSSTDLDNTAFKGVFDGNNKKIKNLAYNDSNRSNAGLFGYLLSSTVKNLILENFNITAKQYVGALAGAAKNSSVIRVGVRNSSITSTYSTGTSYPYAGGLIGDVTTDSTTQPMILRESFASNVTVTSNFSNSRTGVLVGRFFSTGTNVVGIIENCYATGTLTFVNGASNIGGLIGLASVSNNGQIKIVSSYAAVAPNGSSTNWRGFIGGASVSVTADSGKNYFDTTVSGTTTGSASSSLQIGKTTAEMKQQTTFVDWDFTNIWKIDEGNDYPRLKWEF
;
A
#
# COMPACT_ATOMS: atom_id res chain seq x y z
N MET A 1 20.56 22.94 20.94
CA MET A 1 21.97 22.49 21.14
C MET A 1 21.98 20.98 21.41
N SER A 2 23.17 20.37 21.45
CA SER A 2 23.41 18.92 21.58
C SER A 2 23.68 18.53 23.06
N ARG A 3 23.85 17.27 23.52
CA ARG A 3 23.84 15.92 22.90
C ARG A 3 23.77 14.82 23.98
N SER A 4 23.19 13.65 23.66
CA SER A 4 23.52 12.31 24.23
C SER A 4 23.22 12.07 25.74
N LYS A 5 23.09 10.84 26.30
CA LYS A 5 23.22 9.42 25.89
C LYS A 5 22.06 8.62 26.56
N PHE A 6 21.68 7.36 26.32
CA PHE A 6 21.78 6.32 25.27
C PHE A 6 21.51 4.97 26.01
N PHE A 7 20.45 4.21 25.65
CA PHE A 7 20.33 2.73 25.80
C PHE A 7 20.17 2.10 27.22
N ILE A 8 19.53 0.93 27.46
CA ILE A 8 18.61 0.06 26.65
C ILE A 8 17.78 -0.90 27.57
N PHE A 9 16.75 -1.57 26.99
CA PHE A 9 16.16 -2.93 27.19
C PHE A 9 16.57 -3.82 28.41
N LEU A 10 15.79 -4.81 28.90
CA LEU A 10 14.52 -5.48 28.52
C LEU A 10 13.88 -6.13 29.78
N ALA A 11 12.59 -6.49 29.78
CA ALA A 11 11.95 -7.25 30.86
C ALA A 11 11.10 -8.44 30.36
N VAL A 12 11.22 -9.59 31.04
CA VAL A 12 10.38 -10.80 30.89
C VAL A 12 10.26 -11.48 32.27
N LEU A 13 9.09 -12.07 32.56
CA LEU A 13 8.87 -13.40 33.19
C LEU A 13 7.81 -13.45 34.33
N THR A 14 6.99 -14.50 34.29
CA THR A 14 6.27 -15.17 35.41
C THR A 14 5.24 -14.42 36.27
N THR A 15 4.07 -15.05 36.42
CA THR A 15 3.83 -15.86 37.65
C THR A 15 2.98 -17.11 37.35
N LEU A 16 3.05 -18.10 38.23
CA LEU A 16 2.46 -19.44 38.13
C LEU A 16 1.59 -19.69 39.39
N LEU A 17 0.52 -20.50 39.31
CA LEU A 17 -0.13 -21.01 40.51
C LEU A 17 -0.72 -22.42 40.34
N LEU A 18 -0.76 -23.17 41.45
CA LEU A 18 -1.16 -24.58 41.62
C LEU A 18 -1.71 -24.73 43.06
N VAL A 19 -2.34 -25.83 43.51
CA VAL A 19 -2.56 -27.18 42.94
C VAL A 19 -4.10 -27.52 43.11
N PHE A 20 -4.69 -28.69 43.38
CA PHE A 20 -4.30 -30.08 43.69
C PHE A 20 -5.48 -31.07 43.44
N SER A 21 -5.27 -32.35 43.79
CA SER A 21 -6.26 -33.43 44.00
C SER A 21 -6.95 -34.09 42.78
N CYS A 22 -7.37 -35.37 42.83
CA CYS A 22 -6.65 -36.60 43.26
C CYS A 22 -7.43 -37.90 42.94
N VAL A 23 -6.92 -38.71 41.98
CA VAL A 23 -7.06 -40.19 41.90
C VAL A 23 -8.52 -40.75 41.72
N PRO A 24 -8.79 -42.07 41.56
CA PRO A 24 -9.15 -42.62 40.24
C PRO A 24 -10.47 -43.43 40.18
N GLN A 25 -10.77 -44.01 39.00
CA GLN A 25 -11.58 -45.24 38.90
C GLN A 25 -10.93 -46.28 37.98
N ASN A 26 -11.38 -47.54 38.10
CA ASN A 26 -10.77 -48.79 37.59
C ASN A 26 -11.89 -49.80 37.22
N GLN A 27 -11.56 -51.06 36.89
CA GLN A 27 -12.36 -52.16 36.29
C GLN A 27 -12.35 -52.13 34.75
N GLY A 28 -12.12 -53.21 33.99
CA GLY A 28 -11.76 -54.63 34.23
C GLY A 28 -11.70 -55.38 32.87
N GLY A 29 -11.32 -56.65 32.69
CA GLY A 29 -10.75 -57.69 33.56
C GLY A 29 -10.76 -59.09 32.89
N GLY A 30 -9.72 -59.93 33.11
CA GLY A 30 -9.60 -61.34 32.63
C GLY A 30 -8.87 -61.51 31.26
N GLY A 31 -8.08 -62.57 30.98
CA GLY A 31 -7.61 -63.74 31.76
C GLY A 31 -8.30 -65.08 31.40
N ASN A 32 -7.63 -66.25 31.32
CA ASN A 32 -6.20 -66.59 31.45
C ASN A 32 -5.91 -68.05 30.95
N GLY A 33 -4.64 -68.39 30.65
CA GLY A 33 -4.11 -69.78 30.58
C GLY A 33 -3.86 -70.39 29.18
N GLY A 34 -2.83 -71.22 28.95
CA GLY A 34 -1.66 -71.49 29.82
C GLY A 34 -0.80 -72.73 29.42
N GLY A 35 0.52 -72.54 29.32
CA GLY A 35 1.55 -73.61 29.33
C GLY A 35 2.03 -74.14 27.95
N GLY A 36 3.33 -74.33 27.69
CA GLY A 36 4.50 -73.85 28.44
C GLY A 36 5.82 -74.61 28.15
N THR A 37 6.93 -73.89 28.00
CA THR A 37 8.30 -74.39 28.24
C THR A 37 9.22 -73.19 28.48
N VAL A 38 10.00 -73.18 29.57
CA VAL A 38 10.91 -72.07 29.92
C VAL A 38 12.36 -72.43 29.63
N LYS A 39 13.11 -71.54 28.97
CA LYS A 39 14.58 -71.57 28.91
C LYS A 39 15.15 -70.16 29.10
N LYS A 40 15.76 -69.96 30.28
CA LYS A 40 16.66 -68.87 30.73
C LYS A 40 16.85 -67.63 29.84
N ASP A 41 16.53 -66.47 30.41
CA ASP A 41 17.01 -65.17 29.97
C ASP A 41 18.54 -65.05 30.03
N ILE A 42 19.12 -64.42 29.00
CA ILE A 42 20.45 -63.78 29.03
C ILE A 42 20.35 -62.48 28.21
N TYR A 43 20.52 -61.33 28.88
CA TYR A 43 20.59 -59.96 28.33
C TYR A 43 19.47 -59.52 27.36
N GLY A 44 18.28 -59.22 27.91
CA GLY A 44 17.26 -58.47 27.19
C GLY A 44 17.55 -56.96 27.13
N TRP A 45 17.59 -56.41 25.92
CA TRP A 45 17.42 -54.98 25.61
C TRP A 45 16.47 -54.86 24.41
N LYS A 46 15.63 -53.81 24.37
CA LYS A 46 14.79 -53.52 23.20
C LYS A 46 15.56 -52.65 22.20
N LEU A 47 15.24 -52.83 20.91
CA LEU A 47 15.61 -51.89 19.85
C LEU A 47 14.40 -51.01 19.54
N ASP A 48 14.32 -49.83 20.13
CA ASP A 48 13.32 -48.81 19.79
C ASP A 48 13.91 -47.86 18.73
N ILE A 49 13.19 -47.65 17.62
CA ILE A 49 13.59 -46.74 16.54
C ILE A 49 12.88 -45.41 16.76
N LEU A 50 13.58 -44.45 17.36
CA LEU A 50 13.07 -43.09 17.57
C LEU A 50 13.26 -42.23 16.31
N ASN A 51 12.17 -41.82 15.68
CA ASN A 51 12.20 -40.72 14.72
C ASN A 51 12.38 -39.39 15.47
N SER A 52 13.49 -38.70 15.20
CA SER A 52 13.68 -37.24 15.37
C SER A 52 13.16 -36.61 16.68
N VAL A 53 13.83 -36.87 17.80
CA VAL A 53 14.18 -35.93 18.91
C VAL A 53 14.75 -36.73 20.09
N ASN A 54 15.78 -36.21 20.77
CA ASN A 54 16.23 -36.71 22.07
C ASN A 54 15.48 -35.96 23.19
N PRO A 55 14.66 -36.63 24.02
CA PRO A 55 13.86 -35.96 25.05
C PRO A 55 14.68 -35.31 26.18
N ASP A 56 15.90 -35.80 26.46
CA ASP A 56 16.65 -35.41 27.67
C ASP A 56 17.68 -34.28 27.46
N THR A 57 17.86 -33.77 26.24
CA THR A 57 18.81 -32.67 25.96
C THR A 57 18.29 -31.51 25.12
N GLY A 58 17.14 -31.64 24.44
CA GLY A 58 16.49 -30.53 23.74
C GLY A 58 17.24 -29.94 22.54
N ILE A 59 18.30 -30.60 22.05
CA ILE A 59 19.05 -30.17 20.86
C ILE A 59 18.46 -30.83 19.61
N THR A 60 17.89 -30.02 18.72
CA THR A 60 17.46 -30.44 17.38
C THR A 60 18.67 -30.47 16.44
N ILE A 61 18.93 -31.61 15.82
CA ILE A 61 19.97 -31.77 14.78
C ILE A 61 19.27 -31.74 13.41
N PRO A 62 19.81 -31.07 12.37
CA PRO A 62 19.24 -31.07 11.02
C PRO A 62 19.11 -32.47 10.42
N GLU A 63 18.18 -32.66 9.48
CA GLU A 63 17.98 -33.94 8.81
C GLU A 63 19.23 -34.39 8.05
N ILE A 64 19.73 -35.59 8.37
CA ILE A 64 20.77 -36.29 7.60
C ILE A 64 20.08 -37.45 6.86
N SER A 65 20.25 -37.50 5.54
CA SER A 65 19.64 -38.55 4.70
C SER A 65 20.36 -39.90 4.89
N GLY A 66 19.92 -40.69 5.87
CA GLY A 66 20.43 -42.03 6.13
C GLY A 66 19.87 -42.65 7.42
N LYS A 67 19.88 -43.99 7.52
CA LYS A 67 19.55 -44.69 8.79
C LYS A 67 20.70 -44.52 9.79
N VAL A 68 20.48 -43.73 10.83
CA VAL A 68 21.38 -43.66 12.00
C VAL A 68 21.17 -44.91 12.86
N ILE A 69 22.25 -45.59 13.24
CA ILE A 69 22.24 -46.73 14.16
C ILE A 69 23.09 -46.39 15.39
N TYR A 70 22.47 -46.33 16.56
CA TYR A 70 23.17 -46.18 17.83
C TYR A 70 23.60 -47.55 18.37
N VAL A 71 24.86 -47.68 18.78
CA VAL A 71 25.43 -48.96 19.25
C VAL A 71 25.97 -48.81 20.67
N SER A 72 25.19 -49.24 21.66
CA SER A 72 25.55 -49.29 23.08
C SER A 72 25.93 -50.72 23.52
N GLY A 73 26.84 -51.36 22.79
CA GLY A 73 27.27 -52.74 23.07
C GLY A 73 28.50 -53.16 22.25
N THR A 74 29.21 -54.20 22.72
CA THR A 74 30.54 -54.59 22.20
C THR A 74 30.53 -55.43 20.92
N ASN A 75 29.36 -55.76 20.35
CA ASN A 75 29.24 -56.42 19.05
C ASN A 75 28.00 -55.92 18.31
N ALA A 76 28.16 -55.54 17.04
CA ALA A 76 27.09 -55.29 16.09
C ALA A 76 27.40 -56.01 14.78
N ILE A 77 26.37 -56.57 14.14
CA ILE A 77 26.48 -57.23 12.82
C ILE A 77 25.52 -56.49 11.88
N ILE A 78 26.04 -55.93 10.80
CA ILE A 78 25.29 -55.16 9.81
C ILE A 78 25.47 -55.85 8.45
N SER A 79 24.36 -56.19 7.80
CA SER A 79 24.31 -56.90 6.52
C SER A 79 23.73 -56.01 5.41
N ASP A 80 24.30 -54.81 5.29
CA ASP A 80 23.90 -53.73 4.39
C ASP A 80 25.18 -53.15 3.75
N ALA A 81 25.18 -52.94 2.43
CA ALA A 81 26.36 -52.52 1.66
C ALA A 81 26.43 -51.00 1.42
N THR A 82 25.52 -50.23 2.01
CA THR A 82 25.29 -48.80 1.75
C THR A 82 25.33 -47.92 3.01
N THR A 83 25.44 -48.52 4.20
CA THR A 83 25.41 -47.81 5.48
C THR A 83 26.76 -47.13 5.79
N ALA A 84 26.78 -45.79 5.77
CA ALA A 84 27.88 -45.00 6.32
C ALA A 84 27.85 -45.04 7.86
N ILE A 85 28.96 -45.42 8.50
CA ILE A 85 29.04 -45.61 9.95
C ILE A 85 29.60 -44.35 10.62
N TYR A 86 28.77 -43.64 11.39
CA TYR A 86 29.18 -42.53 12.26
C TYR A 86 29.24 -43.00 13.72
N VAL A 87 30.45 -43.15 14.27
CA VAL A 87 30.66 -43.49 15.69
C VAL A 87 30.61 -42.21 16.53
N TYR A 88 29.44 -41.90 17.08
CA TYR A 88 29.29 -40.78 18.01
C TYR A 88 29.69 -41.17 19.44
N LYS A 89 30.32 -40.25 20.19
CA LYS A 89 30.89 -40.53 21.52
C LYS A 89 29.81 -40.59 22.62
N ALA A 90 29.11 -41.72 22.71
CA ALA A 90 28.20 -42.03 23.81
C ALA A 90 28.85 -43.05 24.78
N ASN A 91 29.07 -42.63 26.03
CA ASN A 91 29.42 -43.48 27.18
C ASN A 91 30.63 -44.43 27.02
N LEU A 92 31.78 -43.89 26.59
CA LEU A 92 33.09 -44.46 26.97
C LEU A 92 33.45 -43.98 28.38
N SER A 93 33.86 -44.89 29.27
CA SER A 93 34.37 -44.56 30.61
C SER A 93 35.88 -44.26 30.57
N GLU A 94 36.43 -43.72 31.66
CA GLU A 94 37.89 -43.59 31.80
C GLU A 94 38.61 -44.96 31.75
N THR A 95 37.92 -46.04 32.10
CA THR A 95 38.45 -47.42 32.02
C THR A 95 38.53 -47.96 30.59
N ASP A 96 38.05 -47.22 29.58
CA ASP A 96 38.08 -47.59 28.16
C ASP A 96 39.18 -46.89 27.36
N LEU A 97 39.85 -45.88 27.94
CA LEU A 97 41.03 -45.25 27.36
C LEU A 97 42.17 -46.29 27.25
N GLY A 98 42.85 -46.31 26.10
CA GLY A 98 43.90 -47.29 25.80
C GLY A 98 43.40 -48.65 25.29
N LYS A 99 42.08 -48.85 25.14
CA LYS A 99 41.52 -49.99 24.39
C LYS A 99 41.47 -49.67 22.90
N LYS A 100 41.75 -50.67 22.05
CA LYS A 100 41.53 -50.59 20.60
C LYS A 100 40.13 -51.06 20.24
N LEU A 101 39.48 -50.38 19.30
CA LEU A 101 38.23 -50.82 18.68
C LEU A 101 38.55 -51.55 17.36
N THR A 102 38.14 -52.81 17.24
CA THR A 102 38.40 -53.62 16.05
C THR A 102 37.11 -53.83 15.24
N VAL A 103 36.98 -53.15 14.11
CA VAL A 103 35.88 -53.36 13.17
C VAL A 103 36.26 -54.48 12.21
N ARG A 104 35.42 -55.54 12.15
CA ARG A 104 35.59 -56.69 11.26
C ARG A 104 34.46 -56.75 10.23
N ASN A 105 34.80 -56.57 8.95
CA ASN A 105 33.94 -57.03 7.87
C ASN A 105 34.20 -58.54 7.63
N THR A 106 33.14 -59.34 7.50
CA THR A 106 33.22 -60.81 7.42
C THR A 106 32.37 -61.28 6.24
N ILE A 107 33.02 -61.77 5.18
CA ILE A 107 32.34 -62.32 3.99
C ILE A 107 32.69 -63.81 3.91
N GLY A 108 31.76 -64.65 4.38
CA GLY A 108 31.98 -66.08 4.54
C GLY A 108 32.98 -66.43 5.66
N LYS A 109 33.34 -67.72 5.77
CA LYS A 109 34.18 -68.24 6.86
C LYS A 109 35.70 -68.04 6.67
N THR A 110 36.14 -67.48 5.54
CA THR A 110 37.55 -67.58 5.11
C THR A 110 38.23 -66.25 4.79
N TYR A 111 37.50 -65.12 4.73
CA TYR A 111 38.09 -63.79 4.56
C TYR A 111 37.49 -62.79 5.54
N SER A 112 38.38 -62.16 6.34
CA SER A 112 38.05 -61.04 7.21
C SER A 112 39.15 -59.99 7.13
N LYS A 113 38.78 -58.76 6.78
CA LYS A 113 39.69 -57.60 6.80
C LYS A 113 39.36 -56.77 8.06
N PHE A 114 40.41 -56.29 8.74
CA PHE A 114 40.29 -55.61 10.03
C PHE A 114 40.63 -54.13 9.89
N LEU A 115 39.92 -53.30 10.63
CA LEU A 115 40.31 -51.94 10.94
C LEU A 115 40.44 -51.83 12.47
N GLU A 116 41.66 -51.67 12.97
CA GLU A 116 41.89 -51.24 14.36
C GLU A 116 41.83 -49.71 14.42
N ILE A 117 41.06 -49.19 15.37
CA ILE A 117 41.00 -47.76 15.72
C ILE A 117 41.52 -47.64 17.15
N ASP A 118 42.59 -46.86 17.33
CA ASP A 118 43.24 -46.64 18.63
C ASP A 118 42.63 -45.42 19.32
N LEU A 119 42.09 -45.59 20.54
CA LEU A 119 41.28 -44.58 21.24
C LEU A 119 42.10 -43.69 22.19
N THR A 120 43.39 -43.50 21.93
CA THR A 120 44.37 -42.93 22.87
C THR A 120 44.55 -41.42 22.86
N SER A 121 43.91 -40.66 21.95
CA SER A 121 43.91 -39.19 22.01
C SER A 121 42.56 -38.60 21.60
N GLY A 122 42.13 -37.56 22.32
CA GLY A 122 40.76 -37.05 22.27
C GLY A 122 40.54 -35.86 21.35
N THR A 123 39.29 -35.75 20.86
CA THR A 123 38.64 -34.55 20.31
C THR A 123 39.34 -33.80 19.17
N LYS A 124 38.74 -33.89 17.98
CA LYS A 124 38.86 -32.87 16.94
C LYS A 124 37.50 -32.70 16.27
N GLU A 125 36.97 -31.48 16.26
CA GLU A 125 35.77 -31.14 15.49
C GLU A 125 36.12 -31.00 14.00
N LEU A 126 35.15 -31.25 13.13
CA LEU A 126 35.21 -30.91 11.71
C LEU A 126 34.10 -29.89 11.43
N SER A 127 34.50 -28.63 11.33
CA SER A 127 33.67 -27.53 10.87
C SER A 127 33.49 -27.57 9.35
N ASN A 128 32.43 -26.96 8.84
CA ASN A 128 32.19 -26.80 7.40
C ASN A 128 33.36 -26.05 6.74
N ASP A 129 34.11 -26.72 5.86
CA ASP A 129 34.21 -26.37 4.43
C ASP A 129 35.14 -27.34 3.67
N ASP A 130 34.88 -27.46 2.37
CA ASP A 130 35.66 -28.09 1.29
C ASP A 130 36.85 -29.02 1.64
N THR A 131 36.65 -30.33 1.42
CA THR A 131 37.66 -31.15 0.71
C THR A 131 37.02 -32.34 -0.01
N ILE A 132 36.63 -32.12 -1.27
CA ILE A 132 36.31 -33.23 -2.19
C ILE A 132 37.62 -33.98 -2.49
N ILE A 133 37.64 -35.30 -2.29
CA ILE A 133 38.77 -36.16 -2.68
C ILE A 133 38.29 -37.23 -3.67
N GLU A 134 38.29 -36.84 -4.94
CA GLU A 134 38.22 -37.72 -6.12
C GLU A 134 39.15 -37.16 -7.22
N PRO A 135 39.56 -37.96 -8.21
CA PRO A 135 40.20 -39.27 -8.04
C PRO A 135 41.55 -39.33 -8.79
N VAL A 136 42.56 -40.01 -8.24
CA VAL A 136 43.87 -40.19 -8.92
C VAL A 136 43.95 -41.56 -9.58
N LEU A 137 44.15 -41.57 -10.90
CA LEU A 137 44.29 -42.79 -11.71
C LEU A 137 45.77 -43.17 -11.93
N LEU A 138 46.04 -44.47 -11.75
CA LEU A 138 47.06 -45.29 -12.43
C LEU A 138 48.52 -44.80 -12.46
N ASP A 139 49.44 -45.66 -11.98
CA ASP A 139 50.36 -46.23 -12.97
C ASP A 139 50.70 -47.73 -12.78
N LYS A 140 51.29 -48.29 -13.85
CA LYS A 140 51.47 -49.70 -14.20
C LYS A 140 52.07 -50.61 -13.12
N SER A 141 51.35 -51.70 -12.86
CA SER A 141 51.89 -53.03 -13.17
C SER A 141 50.78 -53.86 -13.83
N LEU A 142 50.93 -54.14 -15.13
CA LEU A 142 50.02 -54.98 -15.91
C LEU A 142 50.41 -56.45 -15.71
N ASP A 143 49.44 -57.31 -15.40
CA ASP A 143 49.60 -58.77 -15.51
C ASP A 143 48.37 -59.42 -16.17
N ASN A 144 48.21 -59.09 -17.46
CA ASN A 144 47.71 -59.83 -18.63
C ASN A 144 46.60 -60.90 -18.57
N GLU A 145 46.00 -61.27 -17.44
CA GLU A 145 44.89 -62.23 -17.40
C GLU A 145 43.65 -61.75 -16.61
N LYS A 146 42.79 -60.95 -17.25
CA LYS A 146 41.33 -61.13 -17.38
C LYS A 146 40.66 -59.87 -17.97
N GLU A 147 39.61 -60.06 -18.77
CA GLU A 147 38.80 -58.95 -19.28
C GLU A 147 37.99 -58.28 -18.16
N THR A 148 38.19 -56.98 -17.95
CA THR A 148 37.34 -56.19 -17.05
C THR A 148 36.09 -55.69 -17.76
N ARG A 149 34.94 -56.32 -17.49
CA ARG A 149 33.62 -55.71 -17.70
C ARG A 149 32.96 -55.49 -16.34
N ALA A 150 32.72 -54.23 -15.99
CA ALA A 150 31.91 -53.86 -14.83
C ALA A 150 30.44 -53.71 -15.25
N LEU A 151 29.53 -54.30 -14.48
CA LEU A 151 28.09 -54.02 -14.52
C LEU A 151 27.48 -54.42 -13.18
N TRP A 152 26.62 -53.55 -12.63
CA TRP A 152 25.76 -53.88 -11.49
C TRP A 152 24.43 -54.44 -11.99
N ASP A 153 23.95 -55.52 -11.36
CA ASP A 153 22.53 -55.89 -11.37
C ASP A 153 22.20 -56.68 -10.09
N ILE A 154 21.04 -56.45 -9.49
CA ILE A 154 20.59 -57.11 -8.26
C ILE A 154 19.30 -57.87 -8.59
N ARG A 155 19.45 -59.04 -9.23
CA ARG A 155 18.35 -59.92 -9.65
C ARG A 155 18.63 -61.41 -9.39
N TYR A 156 19.46 -61.72 -8.38
CA TYR A 156 19.95 -63.08 -8.14
C TYR A 156 19.51 -63.63 -6.78
N ALA A 157 18.53 -64.53 -6.80
CA ALA A 157 18.24 -65.43 -5.68
C ALA A 157 19.14 -66.67 -5.79
N TYR A 158 20.24 -66.70 -5.05
CA TYR A 158 21.15 -67.84 -5.02
C TYR A 158 20.54 -69.00 -4.22
N VAL A 159 20.13 -70.06 -4.92
CA VAL A 159 19.63 -71.30 -4.30
C VAL A 159 20.80 -72.26 -4.04
N TYR A 160 21.25 -72.33 -2.80
CA TYR A 160 22.26 -73.30 -2.37
C TYR A 160 21.60 -74.55 -1.75
N GLY A 161 22.10 -75.74 -2.10
CA GLY A 161 21.69 -77.00 -1.50
C GLY A 161 22.77 -78.07 -1.64
N GLU A 162 23.02 -78.83 -0.58
CA GLU A 162 23.95 -79.97 -0.60
C GLU A 162 23.24 -81.24 -1.13
N PHE A 163 23.74 -81.81 -2.22
CA PHE A 163 23.31 -83.12 -2.70
C PHE A 163 24.12 -84.22 -1.99
N THR A 164 23.58 -84.79 -0.91
CA THR A 164 24.18 -85.93 -0.21
C THR A 164 23.51 -87.25 -0.63
N GLY A 165 24.18 -88.02 -1.49
CA GLY A 165 23.71 -89.32 -1.98
C GLY A 165 24.87 -90.20 -2.47
N ASN A 166 24.83 -91.49 -2.13
CA ASN A 166 25.90 -92.44 -2.46
C ASN A 166 25.93 -92.84 -3.94
N ASN A 167 27.08 -93.37 -4.38
CA ASN A 167 27.30 -93.90 -5.73
C ASN A 167 26.27 -94.98 -6.11
N GLY A 168 25.36 -94.65 -7.03
CA GLY A 168 24.48 -95.61 -7.70
C GLY A 168 23.05 -95.08 -7.97
N GLN A 169 22.70 -94.94 -9.26
CA GLN A 169 21.33 -94.73 -9.78
C GLN A 169 20.44 -93.72 -9.02
N LEU A 170 20.54 -92.42 -9.37
CA LEU A 170 19.49 -91.44 -9.08
C LEU A 170 18.42 -91.43 -10.18
N THR A 171 17.38 -92.24 -10.00
CA THR A 171 16.05 -91.97 -10.58
C THR A 171 15.25 -91.12 -9.60
N ASN A 172 15.13 -89.82 -9.86
CA ASN A 172 14.12 -88.96 -9.23
C ASN A 172 13.95 -87.65 -10.02
N THR A 173 12.71 -87.16 -10.11
CA THR A 173 12.38 -85.78 -10.49
C THR A 173 12.43 -84.92 -9.23
N TYR A 174 12.97 -83.70 -9.32
CA TYR A 174 13.00 -82.74 -8.21
C TYR A 174 12.07 -81.57 -8.50
N GLU A 175 11.03 -81.38 -7.68
CA GLU A 175 10.20 -80.17 -7.67
C GLU A 175 10.82 -79.10 -6.75
N PHE A 176 11.04 -77.90 -7.27
CA PHE A 176 11.23 -76.70 -6.44
C PHE A 176 9.97 -75.85 -6.46
N LYS A 177 9.44 -75.49 -5.27
CA LYS A 177 8.26 -74.64 -5.10
C LYS A 177 8.68 -73.26 -4.61
N TYR A 178 8.77 -72.29 -5.52
CA TYR A 178 9.08 -70.91 -5.18
C TYR A 178 7.78 -70.13 -4.89
N PRO A 179 7.58 -69.57 -3.69
CA PRO A 179 6.38 -68.78 -3.37
C PRO A 179 6.36 -67.49 -4.18
N VAL A 180 5.29 -67.28 -4.95
CA VAL A 180 5.11 -66.09 -5.80
C VAL A 180 4.20 -65.05 -5.11
N ASN A 181 3.21 -65.53 -4.35
CA ASN A 181 2.31 -64.78 -3.47
C ASN A 181 1.86 -65.70 -2.32
N ASP A 182 1.11 -65.18 -1.34
CA ASP A 182 0.52 -65.98 -0.27
C ASP A 182 -0.38 -67.10 -0.83
N GLY A 183 0.11 -68.34 -0.75
CA GLY A 183 -0.57 -69.56 -1.19
C GLY A 183 -0.24 -70.04 -2.62
N GLU A 184 0.43 -69.23 -3.44
CA GLU A 184 0.80 -69.61 -4.82
C GLU A 184 2.30 -69.92 -4.96
N TYR A 185 2.60 -71.04 -5.62
CA TYR A 185 3.98 -71.51 -5.83
C TYR A 185 4.24 -71.81 -7.31
N ALA A 186 5.36 -71.32 -7.84
CA ALA A 186 5.89 -71.75 -9.13
C ALA A 186 6.70 -73.05 -8.95
N THR A 187 6.39 -74.06 -9.77
CA THR A 187 7.10 -75.35 -9.78
C THR A 187 8.16 -75.40 -10.88
N ILE A 188 9.41 -75.71 -10.52
CA ILE A 188 10.49 -75.99 -11.48
C ILE A 188 10.92 -77.46 -11.35
N SER A 189 11.08 -78.14 -12.49
CA SER A 189 11.52 -79.53 -12.60
C SER A 189 12.74 -79.65 -13.50
N VAL A 190 13.76 -80.40 -13.05
CA VAL A 190 15.04 -80.58 -13.77
C VAL A 190 15.24 -82.05 -14.14
N PHE A 191 15.69 -82.32 -15.36
CA PHE A 191 15.95 -83.66 -15.90
C PHE A 191 17.40 -83.78 -16.37
N LYS A 192 17.98 -84.97 -16.28
CA LYS A 192 19.31 -85.29 -16.85
C LYS A 192 19.13 -85.90 -18.23
N SER A 193 19.44 -85.15 -19.28
CA SER A 193 19.60 -85.72 -20.63
C SER A 193 20.96 -86.39 -20.79
N ALA A 194 21.01 -87.44 -21.60
CA ALA A 194 22.22 -87.77 -22.35
C ALA A 194 22.20 -87.00 -23.68
N ASP A 195 23.38 -86.84 -24.27
CA ASP A 195 23.65 -86.16 -25.55
C ASP A 195 23.29 -84.66 -25.63
N ILE A 196 23.99 -83.98 -26.54
CA ILE A 196 23.99 -82.53 -26.74
C ILE A 196 23.15 -82.17 -27.98
N ASP A 197 22.77 -80.90 -28.12
CA ASP A 197 22.01 -80.30 -29.23
C ASP A 197 20.51 -80.65 -29.32
N ALA A 198 19.76 -80.26 -28.30
CA ALA A 198 18.30 -80.02 -28.40
C ALA A 198 17.87 -78.74 -27.64
N ILE A 199 17.09 -77.88 -28.29
CA ILE A 199 16.53 -76.66 -27.67
C ILE A 199 15.29 -77.04 -26.84
N TYR A 200 15.40 -76.92 -25.51
CA TYR A 200 14.28 -77.16 -24.60
C TYR A 200 13.28 -76.00 -24.59
N LYS A 201 11.98 -76.34 -24.60
CA LYS A 201 10.88 -75.42 -24.24
C LYS A 201 10.20 -75.92 -22.96
N PRO A 202 10.10 -75.11 -21.90
CA PRO A 202 9.22 -75.41 -20.78
C PRO A 202 7.74 -75.33 -21.20
N THR A 203 6.90 -76.19 -20.63
CA THR A 203 5.43 -76.03 -20.65
C THR A 203 4.97 -75.46 -19.31
N THR A 204 4.99 -74.13 -19.20
CA THR A 204 4.43 -73.38 -18.05
C THR A 204 3.24 -72.53 -18.49
N THR A 205 2.28 -72.32 -17.59
CA THR A 205 1.09 -71.49 -17.83
C THR A 205 1.37 -69.98 -17.85
N THR A 206 2.59 -69.58 -17.49
CA THR A 206 3.13 -68.22 -17.65
C THR A 206 4.55 -68.33 -18.23
N PRO A 207 4.93 -67.49 -19.20
CA PRO A 207 6.25 -67.56 -19.82
C PRO A 207 7.32 -67.03 -18.87
N ALA A 208 8.35 -67.84 -18.62
CA ALA A 208 9.58 -67.43 -17.95
C ALA A 208 10.76 -67.86 -18.84
N THR A 209 11.62 -66.91 -19.21
CA THR A 209 12.70 -67.16 -20.17
C THR A 209 13.97 -67.59 -19.45
N LEU A 210 14.26 -68.89 -19.48
CA LEU A 210 15.51 -69.44 -18.92
C LEU A 210 16.69 -69.15 -19.87
N VAL A 211 17.68 -68.39 -19.39
CA VAL A 211 18.93 -68.11 -20.12
C VAL A 211 20.10 -68.51 -19.23
N GLY A 212 20.73 -69.64 -19.55
CA GLY A 212 21.70 -70.30 -18.67
C GLY A 212 23.16 -69.93 -18.92
N TYR A 213 23.94 -69.95 -17.84
CA TYR A 213 25.39 -70.13 -17.85
C TYR A 213 25.73 -71.23 -16.84
N THR A 214 26.66 -72.11 -17.16
CA THR A 214 27.06 -73.22 -16.26
C THR A 214 28.49 -73.03 -15.78
N LYS A 215 28.70 -73.23 -14.47
CA LYS A 215 30.03 -73.38 -13.89
C LYS A 215 29.99 -74.42 -12.77
N TYR A 216 30.63 -75.54 -13.01
CA TYR A 216 30.76 -76.62 -12.03
C TYR A 216 31.91 -76.31 -11.07
N TYR A 217 31.63 -76.22 -9.78
CA TYR A 217 32.66 -76.01 -8.74
C TYR A 217 32.20 -76.62 -7.42
N ASN A 218 33.05 -77.43 -6.79
CA ASN A 218 32.75 -78.17 -5.54
C ASN A 218 31.38 -78.89 -5.55
N ASP A 219 31.10 -79.63 -6.63
CA ASP A 219 29.93 -80.50 -6.81
C ASP A 219 28.53 -79.83 -6.72
N VAL A 220 28.47 -78.50 -6.84
CA VAL A 220 27.23 -77.71 -6.95
C VAL A 220 27.03 -77.21 -8.39
N TRP A 221 25.78 -77.21 -8.85
CA TRP A 221 25.34 -76.58 -10.09
C TRP A 221 24.67 -75.24 -9.80
N GLU A 222 25.04 -74.19 -10.54
CA GLU A 222 24.48 -72.85 -10.41
C GLU A 222 23.61 -72.52 -11.63
N PHE A 223 22.42 -71.95 -11.40
CA PHE A 223 21.45 -71.56 -12.43
C PHE A 223 20.86 -70.19 -12.12
N VAL A 224 20.55 -69.40 -13.16
CA VAL A 224 19.91 -68.08 -13.05
C VAL A 224 18.55 -68.12 -13.75
N VAL A 225 17.52 -67.59 -13.09
CA VAL A 225 16.15 -67.48 -13.61
C VAL A 225 15.70 -66.03 -13.50
N PHE A 226 15.17 -65.47 -14.60
CA PHE A 226 14.62 -64.12 -14.62
C PHE A 226 13.08 -64.17 -14.58
N PRO A 227 12.41 -63.53 -13.60
CA PRO A 227 10.99 -63.24 -13.69
C PRO A 227 10.75 -62.03 -14.61
N ASP A 228 9.86 -62.17 -15.59
CA ASP A 228 9.46 -61.07 -16.48
C ASP A 228 8.46 -60.13 -15.78
N LYS A 229 8.67 -58.82 -15.95
CA LYS A 229 7.83 -57.69 -15.46
C LYS A 229 7.36 -57.74 -13.99
N VAL A 230 8.07 -56.99 -13.14
CA VAL A 230 7.42 -56.34 -11.98
C VAL A 230 6.84 -55.00 -12.45
N GLU A 231 5.51 -54.88 -12.51
CA GLU A 231 4.84 -53.59 -12.69
C GLU A 231 4.63 -52.93 -11.32
N MET A 232 5.57 -52.05 -10.94
CA MET A 232 5.35 -51.12 -9.84
C MET A 232 4.32 -50.08 -10.26
N GLU A 233 3.23 -49.94 -9.49
CA GLU A 233 2.42 -48.73 -9.56
C GLU A 233 3.27 -47.50 -9.23
N LEU A 234 3.07 -46.44 -10.01
CA LEU A 234 3.82 -45.19 -9.86
C LEU A 234 3.04 -44.23 -8.96
N PRO A 235 3.73 -43.34 -8.21
CA PRO A 235 3.12 -42.25 -7.45
C PRO A 235 1.93 -41.61 -8.14
N GLN A 236 0.74 -41.74 -7.53
CA GLN A 236 -0.46 -41.08 -8.04
C GLN A 236 -0.33 -39.58 -7.80
N VAL A 237 -0.21 -38.85 -8.91
CA VAL A 237 -0.34 -37.39 -8.98
C VAL A 237 -1.48 -37.09 -9.93
N THR A 238 -2.50 -36.43 -9.42
CA THR A 238 -3.80 -36.22 -10.06
C THR A 238 -4.16 -34.74 -10.06
N GLY A 239 -5.23 -34.35 -10.77
CA GLY A 239 -5.69 -32.95 -10.83
C GLY A 239 -4.66 -31.97 -11.41
N VAL A 240 -3.73 -32.45 -12.23
CA VAL A 240 -2.60 -31.64 -12.73
C VAL A 240 -3.09 -30.60 -13.73
N SER A 241 -2.75 -29.33 -13.49
CA SER A 241 -3.15 -28.19 -14.30
C SER A 241 -1.99 -27.20 -14.47
N ALA A 242 -1.92 -26.54 -15.63
CA ALA A 242 -1.00 -25.44 -15.90
C ALA A 242 -1.78 -24.23 -16.39
N LYS A 243 -1.65 -23.10 -15.68
CA LYS A 243 -2.05 -21.78 -16.16
C LYS A 243 -0.80 -20.99 -16.55
N TYR A 244 -0.87 -20.22 -17.63
CA TYR A 244 0.16 -19.24 -18.00
C TYR A 244 -0.47 -17.86 -18.14
N ASN A 245 0.13 -16.90 -17.47
CA ASN A 245 -0.27 -15.50 -17.49
C ASN A 245 0.77 -14.69 -18.29
N PRO A 246 0.42 -14.16 -19.47
CA PRO A 246 1.37 -13.44 -20.32
C PRO A 246 1.74 -12.06 -19.76
N ASN A 247 0.96 -11.51 -18.81
CA ASN A 247 1.17 -10.15 -18.28
C ASN A 247 2.21 -10.13 -17.17
N SER A 248 2.10 -11.05 -16.21
CA SER A 248 3.10 -11.28 -15.15
C SER A 248 4.31 -12.10 -15.62
N LYS A 249 4.18 -12.75 -16.79
CA LYS A 249 4.99 -13.88 -17.26
C LYS A 249 5.12 -15.03 -16.23
N THR A 250 4.06 -15.36 -15.48
CA THR A 250 4.06 -16.49 -14.54
C THR A 250 3.37 -17.72 -15.09
N VAL A 251 3.90 -18.89 -14.72
CA VAL A 251 3.25 -20.20 -14.88
C VAL A 251 2.84 -20.69 -13.50
N THR A 252 1.55 -20.89 -13.30
CA THR A 252 1.00 -21.51 -12.09
C THR A 252 0.67 -22.96 -12.39
N LEU A 253 1.29 -23.87 -11.62
CA LEU A 253 1.03 -25.31 -11.68
C LEU A 253 0.26 -25.73 -10.44
N GLY A 254 -0.86 -26.43 -10.63
CA GLY A 254 -1.59 -27.11 -9.56
C GLY A 254 -1.56 -28.62 -9.75
N TRP A 255 -1.49 -29.37 -8.65
CA TRP A 255 -1.62 -30.83 -8.63
C TRP A 255 -2.08 -31.32 -7.25
N SER A 256 -2.48 -32.58 -7.17
CA SER A 256 -2.69 -33.30 -5.91
C SER A 256 -1.74 -34.49 -5.86
N SER A 257 -1.15 -34.77 -4.69
CA SER A 257 -0.35 -35.98 -4.46
C SER A 257 -0.64 -36.59 -3.10
N GLU A 258 -0.81 -37.91 -3.08
CA GLU A 258 -0.96 -38.70 -1.85
C GLU A 258 0.40 -39.07 -1.22
N VAL A 259 1.51 -38.68 -1.86
CA VAL A 259 2.85 -39.16 -1.52
C VAL A 259 3.56 -38.21 -0.54
N ASN A 260 3.25 -38.39 0.74
CA ASN A 260 3.99 -37.74 1.84
C ASN A 260 5.51 -37.92 1.71
N GLY A 261 6.27 -36.85 1.90
CA GLY A 261 7.73 -36.86 1.86
C GLY A 261 8.34 -37.11 0.47
N ALA A 262 7.68 -36.61 -0.59
CA ALA A 262 8.26 -36.54 -1.93
C ALA A 262 8.72 -35.10 -2.27
N SER A 263 9.72 -35.00 -3.13
CA SER A 263 10.08 -33.76 -3.82
C SER A 263 9.55 -33.79 -5.25
N PHE A 264 9.24 -32.62 -5.82
CA PHE A 264 8.69 -32.46 -7.15
C PHE A 264 9.64 -31.59 -7.98
N ASN A 265 10.24 -32.18 -9.02
CA ASN A 265 11.02 -31.43 -10.01
C ASN A 265 10.08 -30.91 -11.08
N VAL A 266 10.20 -29.63 -11.40
CA VAL A 266 9.34 -28.92 -12.36
C VAL A 266 10.13 -28.54 -13.60
N TYR A 267 9.54 -28.88 -14.75
CA TYR A 267 10.12 -28.77 -16.08
C TYR A 267 9.36 -27.79 -16.94
N LEU A 268 10.08 -27.03 -17.76
CA LEU A 268 9.49 -26.23 -18.83
C LEU A 268 10.01 -26.72 -20.18
N THR A 269 9.16 -26.64 -21.20
CA THR A 269 9.56 -26.69 -22.60
C THR A 269 9.17 -25.36 -23.24
N LEU A 270 10.15 -24.65 -23.80
CA LEU A 270 9.93 -23.51 -24.69
C LEU A 270 9.96 -23.97 -26.15
N GLU A 271 9.49 -23.15 -27.07
CA GLU A 271 9.53 -23.46 -28.50
C GLU A 271 10.99 -23.70 -28.97
N GLY A 272 11.25 -24.87 -29.56
CA GLY A 272 12.58 -25.28 -30.01
C GLY A 272 13.59 -25.69 -28.92
N ALA A 273 13.23 -25.64 -27.62
CA ALA A 273 14.17 -25.89 -26.53
C ALA A 273 14.15 -27.33 -25.97
N THR A 274 15.29 -27.81 -25.48
CA THR A 274 15.38 -29.01 -24.62
C THR A 274 14.81 -28.73 -23.23
N ARG A 275 14.22 -29.77 -22.61
CA ARG A 275 13.63 -29.70 -21.26
C ARG A 275 14.64 -29.20 -20.21
N THR A 276 14.34 -28.09 -19.56
CA THR A 276 15.09 -27.58 -18.41
C THR A 276 14.33 -27.83 -17.11
N VAL A 277 15.06 -28.12 -16.02
CA VAL A 277 14.52 -28.06 -14.66
C VAL A 277 14.55 -26.60 -14.22
N LEU A 278 13.41 -26.04 -13.81
CA LEU A 278 13.33 -24.68 -13.28
C LEU A 278 13.32 -24.63 -11.75
N ALA A 279 12.73 -25.64 -11.10
CA ALA A 279 12.61 -25.70 -9.66
C ALA A 279 12.50 -27.15 -9.15
N THR A 280 12.92 -27.36 -7.90
CA THR A 280 12.56 -28.51 -7.09
C THR A 280 11.80 -27.98 -5.88
N THR A 281 10.61 -28.51 -5.60
CA THR A 281 9.78 -28.10 -4.46
C THR A 281 9.34 -29.30 -3.62
N THR A 282 9.05 -29.06 -2.34
CA THR A 282 8.37 -30.02 -1.44
C THR A 282 6.90 -29.65 -1.20
N THR A 283 6.39 -28.60 -1.85
CA THR A 283 4.96 -28.26 -1.83
C THR A 283 4.13 -29.38 -2.48
N LEU A 284 3.03 -29.76 -1.83
CA LEU A 284 2.20 -30.91 -2.23
C LEU A 284 1.08 -30.54 -3.22
N THR A 285 0.86 -29.25 -3.49
CA THR A 285 -0.37 -28.72 -4.11
C THR A 285 -0.14 -27.78 -5.29
N ASN A 286 0.86 -26.89 -5.22
CA ASN A 286 1.14 -25.96 -6.32
C ASN A 286 2.59 -25.43 -6.33
N VAL A 287 2.96 -24.79 -7.44
CA VAL A 287 4.08 -23.85 -7.53
C VAL A 287 3.73 -22.73 -8.54
N VAL A 288 4.30 -21.54 -8.34
CA VAL A 288 4.26 -20.43 -9.30
C VAL A 288 5.69 -20.12 -9.71
N LEU A 289 5.96 -20.06 -11.02
CA LEU A 289 7.31 -19.84 -11.57
C LEU A 289 7.30 -18.70 -12.60
N PRO A 290 8.28 -17.78 -12.58
CA PRO A 290 8.49 -16.83 -13.67
C PRO A 290 9.09 -17.54 -14.90
N VAL A 291 8.70 -17.12 -16.09
CA VAL A 291 9.25 -17.60 -17.37
C VAL A 291 9.51 -16.43 -18.31
N GLU A 292 10.50 -16.49 -19.20
CA GLU A 292 10.76 -15.36 -20.10
C GLU A 292 9.89 -15.33 -21.37
N ALA A 293 9.29 -16.46 -21.73
CA ALA A 293 8.43 -16.64 -22.89
C ALA A 293 7.35 -17.69 -22.63
N THR A 294 6.30 -17.69 -23.46
CA THR A 294 5.19 -18.64 -23.41
C THR A 294 5.68 -20.09 -23.52
N PRO A 295 5.38 -20.97 -22.55
CA PRO A 295 5.72 -22.39 -22.64
C PRO A 295 4.86 -23.14 -23.65
N THR A 296 5.45 -24.16 -24.28
CA THR A 296 4.77 -25.09 -25.20
C THR A 296 4.33 -26.37 -24.50
N SER A 297 4.98 -26.73 -23.39
CA SER A 297 4.51 -27.71 -22.42
C SER A 297 5.20 -27.49 -21.07
N VAL A 298 4.56 -27.93 -20.00
CA VAL A 298 5.09 -27.89 -18.62
C VAL A 298 5.04 -29.30 -18.04
N GLY A 299 5.96 -29.66 -17.15
CA GLY A 299 6.01 -31.02 -16.60
C GLY A 299 6.37 -31.09 -15.13
N ILE A 300 5.86 -32.14 -14.46
CA ILE A 300 6.13 -32.44 -13.05
C ILE A 300 6.65 -33.87 -12.94
N GLN A 301 7.75 -34.05 -12.22
CA GLN A 301 8.36 -35.34 -11.90
C GLN A 301 8.36 -35.53 -10.39
N VAL A 302 7.74 -36.62 -9.91
CA VAL A 302 7.83 -37.02 -8.50
C VAL A 302 9.19 -37.70 -8.24
N VAL A 303 9.87 -37.27 -7.18
CA VAL A 303 11.16 -37.79 -6.72
C VAL A 303 11.00 -38.28 -5.28
N LYS A 304 11.20 -39.58 -5.05
CA LYS A 304 11.18 -40.19 -3.72
C LYS A 304 12.15 -41.37 -3.67
N GLY A 305 13.30 -41.15 -3.03
CA GLY A 305 14.41 -42.11 -3.03
C GLY A 305 15.01 -42.35 -4.42
N VAL A 306 15.69 -43.48 -4.59
CA VAL A 306 16.46 -43.85 -5.80
C VAL A 306 15.66 -44.65 -6.85
N SER A 307 14.33 -44.52 -6.86
CA SER A 307 13.43 -45.34 -7.70
C SER A 307 12.68 -44.55 -8.77
N LYS A 308 12.22 -45.27 -9.82
CA LYS A 308 11.74 -44.72 -11.10
C LYS A 308 10.68 -43.63 -10.94
N SER A 309 11.01 -42.43 -11.42
CA SER A 309 10.08 -41.29 -11.53
C SER A 309 9.27 -41.33 -12.84
N LYS A 310 7.99 -40.95 -12.80
CA LYS A 310 7.21 -40.59 -13.99
C LYS A 310 7.18 -39.07 -14.15
N VAL A 311 7.45 -38.56 -15.36
CA VAL A 311 7.19 -37.16 -15.71
C VAL A 311 5.77 -37.08 -16.26
N LEU A 312 4.88 -36.35 -15.59
CA LEU A 312 3.60 -35.94 -16.15
C LEU A 312 3.86 -34.68 -16.97
N THR A 313 3.46 -34.66 -18.24
CA THR A 313 3.63 -33.51 -19.15
C THR A 313 2.25 -32.96 -19.52
N ILE A 314 2.10 -31.65 -19.37
CA ILE A 314 0.91 -30.86 -19.62
C ILE A 314 1.18 -30.09 -20.91
N SER A 315 0.50 -30.46 -22.00
CA SER A 315 0.60 -29.77 -23.30
C SER A 315 -0.49 -28.72 -23.50
N GLU A 316 -1.65 -28.91 -22.86
CA GLU A 316 -2.75 -27.95 -22.84
C GLU A 316 -2.55 -27.01 -21.65
N ILE A 317 -1.92 -25.86 -21.91
CA ILE A 317 -1.69 -24.81 -20.92
C ILE A 317 -2.81 -23.77 -21.06
N GLN A 318 -3.57 -23.52 -19.98
CA GLN A 318 -4.60 -22.49 -19.98
C GLN A 318 -3.93 -21.11 -19.99
N ILE A 319 -4.02 -20.39 -21.11
CA ILE A 319 -3.58 -18.99 -21.17
C ILE A 319 -4.63 -18.13 -20.46
N VAL A 320 -4.25 -17.51 -19.35
CA VAL A 320 -5.08 -16.56 -18.60
C VAL A 320 -4.58 -15.16 -18.92
N SER A 321 -5.04 -14.61 -20.04
CA SER A 321 -4.88 -13.19 -20.33
C SER A 321 -5.84 -12.40 -19.45
N VAL A 322 -5.32 -11.43 -18.71
CA VAL A 322 -6.09 -10.55 -17.84
C VAL A 322 -6.02 -9.13 -18.41
N ASP A 323 -7.16 -8.55 -18.75
CA ASP A 323 -7.22 -7.17 -19.27
C ASP A 323 -6.86 -6.16 -18.16
N PRO A 324 -6.34 -4.97 -18.52
CA PRO A 324 -6.14 -3.87 -17.57
C PRO A 324 -7.45 -3.35 -16.97
N VAL A 325 -7.34 -2.64 -15.84
CA VAL A 325 -8.45 -1.78 -15.38
C VAL A 325 -8.54 -0.55 -16.29
N THR A 326 -9.76 -0.05 -16.55
CA THR A 326 -9.95 1.23 -17.24
C THR A 326 -10.39 2.31 -16.24
N ASP A 327 -10.35 3.57 -16.66
CA ASP A 327 -10.90 4.70 -15.91
C ASP A 327 -10.32 4.87 -14.48
N LEU A 328 -9.09 4.40 -14.26
CA LEU A 328 -8.42 4.47 -12.96
C LEU A 328 -8.24 5.93 -12.53
N ASN A 329 -8.89 6.31 -11.45
CA ASN A 329 -8.81 7.64 -10.87
C ASN A 329 -8.31 7.57 -9.43
N ALA A 330 -7.39 8.48 -9.10
CA ALA A 330 -6.82 8.63 -7.76
C ALA A 330 -7.05 10.05 -7.23
N LYS A 331 -7.49 10.15 -5.98
CA LYS A 331 -7.68 11.42 -5.27
C LYS A 331 -7.08 11.36 -3.87
N TYR A 332 -6.29 12.37 -3.53
CA TYR A 332 -5.64 12.49 -2.23
C TYR A 332 -6.33 13.54 -1.35
N ASP A 333 -6.66 13.13 -0.13
CA ASP A 333 -7.09 14.00 0.97
C ASP A 333 -5.86 14.34 1.81
N ASP A 334 -5.29 15.51 1.55
CA ASP A 334 -4.06 15.99 2.18
C ASP A 334 -4.28 16.58 3.59
N TYR A 335 -5.52 16.58 4.09
CA TYR A 335 -5.84 16.90 5.49
C TYR A 335 -5.86 15.64 6.35
N ASN A 336 -6.67 14.63 5.98
CA ASN A 336 -6.77 13.39 6.74
C ASN A 336 -5.63 12.40 6.44
N GLY A 337 -4.79 12.67 5.43
CA GLY A 337 -3.72 11.77 4.99
C GLY A 337 -4.30 10.47 4.42
N LYS A 338 -5.16 10.58 3.39
CA LYS A 338 -5.90 9.43 2.87
C LYS A 338 -6.00 9.44 1.34
N MET A 339 -5.70 8.30 0.73
CA MET A 339 -5.86 8.06 -0.71
C MET A 339 -7.22 7.41 -0.99
N TYR A 340 -7.87 7.83 -2.07
CA TYR A 340 -9.11 7.27 -2.60
C TYR A 340 -8.92 6.88 -4.06
N LEU A 341 -9.33 5.67 -4.42
CA LEU A 341 -9.20 5.08 -5.75
C LEU A 341 -10.53 4.56 -6.26
N SER A 342 -10.76 4.67 -7.57
CA SER A 342 -11.88 4.05 -8.29
C SER A 342 -11.48 3.68 -9.71
N TRP A 343 -12.03 2.61 -10.26
CA TRP A 343 -11.71 2.13 -11.61
C TRP A 343 -12.87 1.31 -12.21
N SER A 344 -12.74 0.93 -13.47
CA SER A 344 -13.63 0.04 -14.20
C SER A 344 -12.91 -1.27 -14.54
N HIS A 345 -13.61 -2.40 -14.48
CA HIS A 345 -13.17 -3.67 -15.09
C HIS A 345 -14.36 -4.62 -15.23
N GLY A 346 -14.29 -5.59 -16.15
CA GLY A 346 -15.39 -6.48 -16.49
C GLY A 346 -15.54 -7.70 -15.58
N SER A 347 -14.44 -8.42 -15.31
CA SER A 347 -14.46 -9.84 -14.91
C SER A 347 -13.58 -10.23 -13.72
N ALA A 348 -12.80 -9.31 -13.15
CA ALA A 348 -11.94 -9.62 -12.00
C ALA A 348 -12.73 -9.97 -10.73
N THR A 349 -12.16 -10.91 -9.97
CA THR A 349 -12.66 -11.36 -8.67
C THR A 349 -12.00 -10.64 -7.50
N GLU A 350 -10.79 -10.12 -7.71
CA GLU A 350 -10.02 -9.29 -6.76
C GLU A 350 -9.22 -8.23 -7.56
N PHE A 351 -8.84 -7.14 -6.91
CA PHE A 351 -7.86 -6.16 -7.37
C PHE A 351 -6.79 -5.97 -6.29
N LYS A 352 -5.54 -5.80 -6.71
CA LYS A 352 -4.40 -5.47 -5.84
C LYS A 352 -4.00 -4.02 -6.04
N ILE A 353 -3.84 -3.28 -4.94
CA ILE A 353 -3.47 -1.86 -4.94
C ILE A 353 -2.01 -1.73 -4.54
N TYR A 354 -1.25 -0.94 -5.29
CA TYR A 354 0.17 -0.69 -5.07
C TYR A 354 0.48 0.80 -4.96
N LYS A 355 1.46 1.17 -4.12
CA LYS A 355 2.13 2.47 -4.17
C LYS A 355 3.53 2.28 -4.76
N LYS A 356 3.93 3.14 -5.70
CA LYS A 356 5.23 3.06 -6.37
C LYS A 356 6.21 4.02 -5.71
N VAL A 357 7.16 3.49 -4.94
CA VAL A 357 8.14 4.28 -4.18
C VAL A 357 9.54 3.99 -4.73
N SER A 358 10.30 5.05 -5.03
CA SER A 358 11.60 5.00 -5.72
C SER A 358 11.62 4.34 -7.12
N GLY A 359 10.58 3.61 -7.52
CA GLY A 359 10.48 2.82 -8.75
C GLY A 359 10.05 1.36 -8.52
N ALA A 360 10.02 0.91 -7.26
CA ALA A 360 9.47 -0.39 -6.87
C ALA A 360 7.99 -0.27 -6.50
N TYR A 361 7.22 -1.33 -6.70
CA TYR A 361 5.83 -1.42 -6.26
C TYR A 361 5.74 -2.03 -4.86
N GLU A 362 5.16 -1.30 -3.91
CA GLU A 362 4.82 -1.78 -2.57
C GLU A 362 3.32 -2.11 -2.53
N LEU A 363 2.95 -3.34 -2.14
CA LEU A 363 1.54 -3.73 -2.00
C LEU A 363 0.91 -2.99 -0.82
N VAL A 364 -0.21 -2.32 -1.07
CA VAL A 364 -1.00 -1.57 -0.07
C VAL A 364 -2.14 -2.42 0.48
N GLY A 365 -2.76 -3.24 -0.37
CA GLY A 365 -3.84 -4.15 0.02
C GLY A 365 -4.58 -4.72 -1.19
N THR A 366 -5.66 -5.47 -0.93
CA THR A 366 -6.53 -6.04 -1.97
C THR A 366 -8.01 -5.77 -1.67
N THR A 367 -8.87 -5.94 -2.67
CA THR A 367 -10.33 -5.76 -2.56
C THR A 367 -11.07 -6.48 -3.69
N SER A 368 -12.33 -6.86 -3.49
CA SER A 368 -13.25 -7.26 -4.57
C SER A 368 -13.98 -6.08 -5.23
N ASP A 369 -14.02 -4.93 -4.54
CA ASP A 369 -14.75 -3.75 -5.00
C ASP A 369 -13.97 -2.98 -6.08
N LYS A 370 -14.69 -2.21 -6.92
CA LYS A 370 -14.08 -1.38 -7.98
C LYS A 370 -13.59 -0.01 -7.46
N SER A 371 -13.30 0.04 -6.17
CA SER A 371 -12.79 1.20 -5.45
C SER A 371 -12.04 0.76 -4.20
N TYR A 372 -11.15 1.62 -3.71
CA TYR A 372 -10.37 1.36 -2.49
C TYR A 372 -9.99 2.68 -1.81
N SER A 373 -9.74 2.65 -0.50
CA SER A 373 -9.16 3.80 0.19
C SER A 373 -8.28 3.37 1.34
N PHE A 374 -7.17 4.08 1.54
CA PHE A 374 -6.14 3.72 2.52
C PHE A 374 -5.47 4.96 3.11
N GLY A 375 -4.97 4.84 4.34
CA GLY A 375 -4.16 5.88 4.98
C GLY A 375 -2.81 6.03 4.27
N LEU A 376 -2.45 7.27 3.96
CA LEU A 376 -1.19 7.64 3.33
C LEU A 376 -0.83 9.03 3.85
N THR A 377 0.13 9.12 4.76
CA THR A 377 0.50 10.42 5.36
C THR A 377 1.16 11.33 4.32
N THR A 378 1.13 12.66 4.52
CA THR A 378 1.71 13.61 3.56
C THR A 378 3.19 13.32 3.28
N SER A 379 3.96 12.95 4.30
CA SER A 379 5.37 12.57 4.13
C SER A 379 5.59 11.24 3.40
N GLU A 380 4.61 10.33 3.37
CA GLU A 380 4.65 9.17 2.48
C GLU A 380 4.23 9.56 1.05
N TYR A 381 3.15 10.33 0.91
CA TYR A 381 2.68 10.86 -0.38
C TYR A 381 3.78 11.67 -1.08
N ASP A 382 4.60 12.41 -0.33
CA ASP A 382 5.78 13.12 -0.84
C ASP A 382 6.76 12.19 -1.60
N ASN A 383 6.90 10.94 -1.15
CA ASN A 383 7.81 9.94 -1.72
C ASN A 383 7.16 8.98 -2.76
N VAL A 384 5.84 9.02 -2.92
CA VAL A 384 5.12 8.28 -3.98
C VAL A 384 5.48 8.86 -5.36
N LYS A 385 5.72 7.98 -6.33
CA LYS A 385 5.81 8.31 -7.77
C LYS A 385 4.45 8.13 -8.46
N ALA A 386 3.83 6.97 -8.27
CA ALA A 386 2.50 6.65 -8.82
C ALA A 386 1.71 5.77 -7.83
N ILE A 387 0.39 5.72 -8.00
CA ILE A 387 -0.47 4.68 -7.41
C ILE A 387 -0.95 3.78 -8.54
N ALA A 388 -0.93 2.47 -8.33
CA ALA A 388 -1.25 1.49 -9.36
C ALA A 388 -2.26 0.43 -8.89
N VAL A 389 -3.06 -0.08 -9.82
CA VAL A 389 -4.04 -1.15 -9.57
C VAL A 389 -3.86 -2.26 -10.60
N ALA A 390 -3.78 -3.50 -10.12
CA ALA A 390 -3.77 -4.70 -10.96
C ALA A 390 -5.04 -5.54 -10.70
N PRO A 391 -5.79 -5.94 -11.74
CA PRO A 391 -6.90 -6.87 -11.61
C PRO A 391 -6.38 -8.31 -11.40
N VAL A 392 -7.18 -9.13 -10.73
CA VAL A 392 -6.91 -10.57 -10.52
C VAL A 392 -8.09 -11.37 -11.07
N VAL A 393 -7.79 -12.29 -11.98
CA VAL A 393 -8.75 -13.21 -12.60
C VAL A 393 -8.20 -14.61 -12.48
N ASP A 394 -9.02 -15.58 -12.04
CA ASP A 394 -8.64 -17.00 -12.00
C ASP A 394 -7.42 -17.36 -11.10
N GLY A 395 -7.01 -16.44 -10.23
CA GLY A 395 -5.80 -16.49 -9.38
C GLY A 395 -4.58 -15.75 -9.96
N GLU A 396 -4.68 -15.30 -11.22
CA GLU A 396 -3.61 -14.66 -11.98
C GLU A 396 -3.74 -13.13 -12.00
N GLU A 397 -2.61 -12.44 -11.84
CA GLU A 397 -2.55 -10.97 -11.73
C GLU A 397 -2.27 -10.31 -13.08
N GLY A 398 -3.12 -9.37 -13.48
CA GLY A 398 -3.01 -8.61 -14.73
C GLY A 398 -1.95 -7.49 -14.71
N PRO A 399 -1.93 -6.65 -15.76
CA PRO A 399 -1.05 -5.48 -15.80
C PRO A 399 -1.39 -4.50 -14.67
N LYS A 400 -0.39 -3.75 -14.24
CA LYS A 400 -0.53 -2.64 -13.28
C LYS A 400 -0.78 -1.36 -14.08
N GLU A 401 -2.02 -0.90 -14.09
CA GLU A 401 -2.32 0.44 -14.58
C GLU A 401 -2.01 1.47 -13.49
N GLU A 402 -1.49 2.62 -13.89
CA GLU A 402 -0.91 3.62 -12.99
C GLU A 402 -1.58 4.99 -13.14
N VAL A 403 -1.66 5.73 -12.03
CA VAL A 403 -1.86 7.19 -12.03
C VAL A 403 -0.57 7.79 -11.48
N GLU A 404 0.17 8.51 -12.31
CA GLU A 404 1.40 9.20 -11.90
C GLU A 404 1.05 10.35 -10.95
N LYS A 405 1.94 10.71 -10.02
CA LYS A 405 1.67 11.68 -8.95
C LYS A 405 1.27 13.09 -9.45
N ALA A 406 1.63 13.44 -10.69
CA ALA A 406 1.20 14.68 -11.31
C ALA A 406 -0.30 14.70 -11.70
N GLU A 407 -0.92 13.52 -11.79
CA GLU A 407 -2.30 13.29 -12.25
C GLU A 407 -3.25 12.94 -11.09
N ILE A 408 -2.70 12.60 -9.91
CA ILE A 408 -3.46 12.41 -8.68
C ILE A 408 -4.13 13.73 -8.28
N GLY A 409 -5.46 13.76 -8.34
CA GLY A 409 -6.24 14.93 -7.93
C GLY A 409 -6.28 15.09 -6.41
N TYR A 410 -6.75 16.25 -5.93
CA TYR A 410 -7.08 16.44 -4.51
C TYR A 410 -8.58 16.24 -4.24
N THR A 411 -8.93 15.93 -2.99
CA THR A 411 -10.33 15.88 -2.53
C THR A 411 -10.47 16.52 -1.15
N PHE A 412 -11.69 17.01 -0.84
CA PHE A 412 -12.05 17.58 0.46
C PHE A 412 -11.90 16.58 1.60
N ALA A 413 -11.74 17.10 2.82
CA ALA A 413 -11.55 16.34 4.06
C ALA A 413 -12.83 15.61 4.56
N GLY A 414 -13.90 15.64 3.76
CA GLY A 414 -15.24 15.20 4.11
C GLY A 414 -16.31 16.13 3.54
N GLY A 415 -17.57 15.79 3.81
CA GLY A 415 -18.73 16.53 3.32
C GLY A 415 -19.20 16.09 1.93
N ASN A 416 -20.48 16.34 1.65
CA ASN A 416 -21.13 16.16 0.35
C ASN A 416 -21.58 17.49 -0.29
N GLY A 417 -21.31 18.62 0.37
CA GLY A 417 -21.62 19.97 -0.12
C GLY A 417 -23.02 20.47 0.23
N THR A 418 -23.80 19.74 1.03
CA THR A 418 -25.09 20.23 1.59
C THR A 418 -24.88 21.12 2.81
N GLU A 419 -25.90 21.87 3.22
CA GLU A 419 -25.83 22.73 4.42
C GLU A 419 -25.54 21.93 5.71
N SER A 420 -26.12 20.74 5.82
CA SER A 420 -25.89 19.80 6.93
C SER A 420 -24.54 19.10 6.90
N ASP A 421 -23.96 18.91 5.72
CA ASP A 421 -22.71 18.16 5.50
C ASP A 421 -21.82 18.88 4.46
N PRO A 422 -21.29 20.07 4.82
CA PRO A 422 -20.56 20.93 3.89
C PRO A 422 -19.18 20.36 3.57
N TYR A 423 -18.67 20.63 2.37
CA TYR A 423 -17.31 20.24 1.99
C TYR A 423 -16.27 20.85 2.93
N LEU A 424 -15.46 19.99 3.53
CA LEU A 424 -14.51 20.37 4.57
C LEU A 424 -13.14 20.69 3.98
N ILE A 425 -12.60 21.85 4.36
CA ILE A 425 -11.35 22.41 3.83
C ILE A 425 -10.37 22.60 4.99
N GLY A 426 -9.36 21.74 5.08
CA GLY A 426 -8.25 21.87 6.01
C GLY A 426 -6.91 22.23 5.36
N THR A 427 -6.81 22.19 4.02
CA THR A 427 -5.59 22.51 3.27
C THR A 427 -5.80 23.54 2.17
N VAL A 428 -4.68 24.09 1.68
CA VAL A 428 -4.68 25.00 0.51
C VAL A 428 -5.06 24.27 -0.79
N ASN A 429 -4.73 22.97 -0.93
CA ASN A 429 -5.11 22.22 -2.13
C ASN A 429 -6.63 21.96 -2.15
N GLN A 430 -7.21 21.65 -0.99
CA GLN A 430 -8.67 21.59 -0.83
C GLN A 430 -9.34 22.95 -1.11
N LEU A 431 -8.74 24.07 -0.69
CA LEU A 431 -9.24 25.41 -1.02
C LEU A 431 -9.21 25.68 -2.53
N LYS A 432 -8.18 25.25 -3.25
CA LYS A 432 -8.07 25.40 -4.71
C LYS A 432 -9.15 24.64 -5.49
N LEU A 433 -9.72 23.56 -4.94
CA LEU A 433 -10.82 22.83 -5.59
C LEU A 433 -12.04 23.71 -5.86
N LEU A 434 -12.26 24.79 -5.10
CA LEU A 434 -13.36 25.73 -5.35
C LEU A 434 -13.22 26.49 -6.67
N GLY A 435 -12.05 26.45 -7.31
CA GLY A 435 -11.83 26.96 -8.66
C GLY A 435 -12.32 26.03 -9.78
N ASP A 436 -12.60 24.76 -9.50
CA ASP A 436 -13.00 23.75 -10.50
C ASP A 436 -14.51 23.82 -10.84
N ASP A 437 -14.87 23.60 -12.11
CA ASP A 437 -16.23 23.67 -12.64
C ASP A 437 -17.24 22.76 -11.90
N ASN A 438 -16.78 21.64 -11.33
CA ASN A 438 -17.61 20.71 -10.57
C ASN A 438 -18.07 21.28 -9.23
N TYR A 439 -17.40 22.31 -8.70
CA TYR A 439 -17.71 22.91 -7.39
C TYR A 439 -18.06 24.40 -7.48
N ARG A 440 -17.31 25.18 -8.27
CA ARG A 440 -17.36 26.65 -8.36
C ARG A 440 -18.75 27.21 -8.68
N ALA A 441 -19.36 26.67 -9.73
CA ALA A 441 -20.66 27.11 -10.24
C ALA A 441 -21.85 26.50 -9.49
N LYS A 442 -21.60 25.55 -8.58
CA LYS A 442 -22.63 24.87 -7.82
C LYS A 442 -22.86 25.62 -6.51
N SER A 443 -24.11 25.70 -6.06
CA SER A 443 -24.45 26.32 -4.77
C SER A 443 -24.24 25.35 -3.60
N TYR A 444 -23.06 24.75 -3.55
CA TYR A 444 -22.60 23.91 -2.45
C TYR A 444 -22.14 24.74 -1.26
N TYR A 445 -22.14 24.10 -0.09
CA TYR A 445 -21.65 24.63 1.17
C TYR A 445 -20.24 24.12 1.43
N PHE A 446 -19.36 25.02 1.86
CA PHE A 446 -17.95 24.79 2.14
C PHE A 446 -17.62 25.33 3.54
N LYS A 447 -16.75 24.65 4.29
CA LYS A 447 -16.37 25.06 5.64
C LYS A 447 -14.88 24.88 5.89
N LEU A 448 -14.22 25.93 6.41
CA LEU A 448 -12.84 25.82 6.88
C LEU A 448 -12.77 24.99 8.18
N LEU A 449 -11.85 24.03 8.21
CA LEU A 449 -11.44 23.33 9.43
C LEU A 449 -10.34 24.09 10.15
N GLU A 450 -9.41 24.71 9.41
CA GLU A 450 -8.21 25.33 9.96
C GLU A 450 -7.83 26.67 9.33
N ASP A 451 -6.90 27.35 10.00
CA ASP A 451 -6.19 28.52 9.50
C ASP A 451 -5.32 28.13 8.29
N LEU A 452 -5.52 28.76 7.14
CA LEU A 452 -4.76 28.48 5.91
C LEU A 452 -3.68 29.54 5.66
N ASP A 453 -2.53 29.11 5.16
CA ASP A 453 -1.40 29.98 4.79
C ASP A 453 -1.08 29.81 3.30
N LEU A 454 -1.18 30.90 2.53
CA LEU A 454 -0.98 30.94 1.08
C LEU A 454 0.39 31.49 0.69
N ASN A 455 1.33 31.61 1.64
CA ASN A 455 2.70 32.04 1.37
C ASN A 455 3.37 31.13 0.32
N GLY A 456 3.93 31.73 -0.73
CA GLY A 456 4.56 31.02 -1.85
C GLY A 456 3.59 30.27 -2.78
N VAL A 457 2.28 30.31 -2.55
CA VAL A 457 1.29 29.58 -3.34
C VAL A 457 0.95 30.35 -4.61
N ALA A 458 1.20 29.73 -5.77
CA ALA A 458 0.66 30.21 -7.04
C ALA A 458 -0.88 30.20 -6.99
N TRP A 459 -1.49 31.39 -7.04
CA TRP A 459 -2.92 31.58 -6.82
C TRP A 459 -3.67 32.02 -8.09
N THR A 460 -4.82 31.39 -8.32
CA THR A 460 -5.81 31.80 -9.32
C THR A 460 -7.09 32.21 -8.58
N PRO A 461 -7.60 33.45 -8.75
CA PRO A 461 -8.82 33.88 -8.08
C PRO A 461 -10.01 32.96 -8.36
N ILE A 462 -10.73 32.56 -7.30
CA ILE A 462 -11.88 31.65 -7.40
C ILE A 462 -13.07 32.38 -8.04
N GLY A 463 -13.56 31.88 -9.17
CA GLY A 463 -14.59 32.56 -9.96
C GLY A 463 -14.03 33.70 -10.82
N THR A 464 -14.49 33.80 -12.06
CA THR A 464 -14.14 34.90 -12.98
C THR A 464 -15.38 35.55 -13.56
N PHE A 465 -15.27 36.82 -13.94
CA PHE A 465 -16.29 37.47 -14.74
C PHE A 465 -16.35 36.84 -16.15
N SER A 466 -17.57 36.65 -16.64
CA SER A 466 -17.88 36.38 -18.04
C SER A 466 -19.10 37.23 -18.42
N SER A 467 -19.04 37.91 -19.56
CA SER A 467 -20.16 38.72 -20.06
C SER A 467 -21.28 37.89 -20.69
N THR A 468 -21.04 36.61 -20.95
CA THR A 468 -21.97 35.69 -21.64
C THR A 468 -22.35 34.47 -20.83
N ASP A 469 -21.56 34.11 -19.81
CA ASP A 469 -21.72 32.86 -19.04
C ASP A 469 -21.35 33.01 -17.55
N LEU A 470 -21.75 34.13 -16.94
CA LEU A 470 -21.41 34.44 -15.55
C LEU A 470 -21.90 33.35 -14.56
N ASP A 471 -22.99 32.68 -14.89
CA ASP A 471 -23.61 31.63 -14.07
C ASP A 471 -22.80 30.34 -13.97
N ASN A 472 -21.85 30.09 -14.88
CA ASN A 472 -20.88 28.99 -14.79
C ASN A 472 -19.46 29.47 -14.45
N THR A 473 -19.09 30.72 -14.75
CA THR A 473 -17.73 31.22 -14.46
C THR A 473 -17.57 31.83 -13.07
N ALA A 474 -18.61 32.37 -12.44
CA ALA A 474 -18.54 32.94 -11.08
C ALA A 474 -18.65 31.86 -9.98
N PHE A 475 -18.26 32.22 -8.75
CA PHE A 475 -18.50 31.38 -7.57
C PHE A 475 -19.92 31.61 -7.00
N LYS A 476 -20.66 30.52 -6.76
CA LYS A 476 -22.10 30.53 -6.41
C LYS A 476 -22.45 29.77 -5.12
N GLY A 477 -21.44 29.36 -4.35
CA GLY A 477 -21.59 28.59 -3.12
C GLY A 477 -21.74 29.41 -1.83
N VAL A 478 -21.76 28.70 -0.70
CA VAL A 478 -21.68 29.24 0.66
C VAL A 478 -20.33 28.88 1.25
N PHE A 479 -19.47 29.88 1.49
CA PHE A 479 -18.15 29.71 2.10
C PHE A 479 -18.20 30.15 3.57
N ASP A 480 -18.18 29.18 4.48
CA ASP A 480 -18.09 29.42 5.93
C ASP A 480 -16.63 29.35 6.39
N GLY A 481 -16.03 30.51 6.66
CA GLY A 481 -14.70 30.62 7.23
C GLY A 481 -14.60 30.07 8.66
N ASN A 482 -15.72 29.74 9.32
CA ASN A 482 -15.76 29.03 10.61
C ASN A 482 -14.92 29.69 11.73
N ASN A 483 -14.74 31.01 11.67
CA ASN A 483 -13.84 31.79 12.51
C ASN A 483 -12.36 31.35 12.42
N LYS A 484 -11.90 31.05 11.20
CA LYS A 484 -10.50 30.81 10.83
C LYS A 484 -9.97 31.93 9.94
N LYS A 485 -8.65 31.98 9.77
CA LYS A 485 -7.95 32.92 8.89
C LYS A 485 -7.50 32.26 7.58
N ILE A 486 -7.45 33.07 6.52
CA ILE A 486 -6.63 32.77 5.33
C ILE A 486 -5.55 33.86 5.26
N LYS A 487 -4.29 33.45 5.13
CA LYS A 487 -3.12 34.30 5.38
C LYS A 487 -2.18 34.38 4.18
N ASN A 488 -1.42 35.47 4.08
CA ASN A 488 -0.23 35.60 3.23
C ASN A 488 -0.45 35.42 1.70
N LEU A 489 -1.66 35.64 1.17
CA LEU A 489 -1.90 35.58 -0.28
C LEU A 489 -1.12 36.70 -0.99
N ALA A 490 -0.14 36.31 -1.81
CA ALA A 490 0.52 37.17 -2.78
C ALA A 490 -0.07 36.94 -4.19
N TYR A 491 -0.53 38.01 -4.84
CA TYR A 491 -1.00 37.99 -6.23
C TYR A 491 -0.48 39.21 -6.98
N ASN A 492 0.16 39.01 -8.14
CA ASN A 492 0.66 40.10 -8.96
C ASN A 492 0.48 39.79 -10.45
N ASP A 493 -0.65 40.22 -11.02
CA ASP A 493 -0.88 40.23 -12.46
C ASP A 493 -1.51 41.57 -12.87
N SER A 494 -0.65 42.51 -13.27
CA SER A 494 -1.04 43.85 -13.70
C SER A 494 -1.86 43.89 -15.01
N ASN A 495 -2.06 42.76 -15.70
CA ASN A 495 -2.88 42.67 -16.90
C ASN A 495 -4.29 42.16 -16.60
N ARG A 496 -4.43 41.27 -15.62
CA ARG A 496 -5.71 40.64 -15.25
C ARG A 496 -6.61 41.59 -14.46
N SER A 497 -7.90 41.43 -14.68
CA SER A 497 -8.99 42.07 -13.91
C SER A 497 -9.64 41.03 -13.00
N ASN A 498 -10.48 41.46 -12.05
CA ASN A 498 -11.24 40.58 -11.15
C ASN A 498 -10.31 39.71 -10.28
N ALA A 499 -9.58 40.36 -9.37
CA ALA A 499 -8.58 39.73 -8.51
C ALA A 499 -8.89 39.90 -7.02
N GLY A 500 -8.64 38.82 -6.28
CA GLY A 500 -8.91 38.62 -4.85
C GLY A 500 -8.67 37.16 -4.47
N LEU A 501 -9.11 36.74 -3.27
CA LEU A 501 -9.35 35.32 -3.00
C LEU A 501 -10.32 34.75 -4.03
N PHE A 502 -11.44 35.45 -4.22
CA PHE A 502 -12.39 35.26 -5.31
C PHE A 502 -12.16 36.32 -6.41
N GLY A 503 -12.36 35.96 -7.68
CA GLY A 503 -12.39 36.95 -8.76
C GLY A 503 -13.80 37.53 -8.96
N TYR A 504 -14.82 36.65 -8.92
CA TYR A 504 -16.22 37.05 -9.02
C TYR A 504 -17.15 36.17 -8.14
N LEU A 505 -17.87 36.82 -7.23
CA LEU A 505 -18.95 36.24 -6.41
C LEU A 505 -20.31 36.53 -7.04
N LEU A 506 -21.19 35.53 -7.19
CA LEU A 506 -22.54 35.69 -7.75
C LEU A 506 -23.57 34.92 -6.90
N SER A 507 -24.61 35.58 -6.38
CA SER A 507 -25.68 34.93 -5.60
C SER A 507 -25.16 34.05 -4.44
N SER A 508 -23.97 34.39 -3.92
CA SER A 508 -23.17 33.55 -3.02
C SER A 508 -23.26 34.04 -1.57
N THR A 509 -22.69 33.28 -0.63
CA THR A 509 -22.46 33.76 0.75
C THR A 509 -21.00 33.51 1.14
N VAL A 510 -20.35 34.50 1.75
CA VAL A 510 -19.07 34.33 2.43
C VAL A 510 -19.21 34.86 3.86
N LYS A 511 -18.83 34.06 4.85
CA LYS A 511 -19.04 34.42 6.27
C LYS A 511 -17.94 33.94 7.22
N ASN A 512 -17.88 34.54 8.40
CA ASN A 512 -17.04 34.13 9.55
C ASN A 512 -15.54 33.95 9.22
N LEU A 513 -14.92 34.92 8.53
CA LEU A 513 -13.62 34.77 7.88
C LEU A 513 -12.71 35.99 8.10
N ILE A 514 -11.41 35.79 8.34
CA ILE A 514 -10.42 36.87 8.34
C ILE A 514 -9.34 36.62 7.29
N LEU A 515 -9.07 37.62 6.44
CA LEU A 515 -8.02 37.63 5.44
C LEU A 515 -6.86 38.50 5.94
N GLU A 516 -5.67 37.91 6.13
CA GLU A 516 -4.58 38.57 6.87
C GLU A 516 -3.29 38.59 6.03
N ASN A 517 -2.64 39.76 5.94
CA ASN A 517 -1.42 39.97 5.15
C ASN A 517 -1.58 39.59 3.66
N PHE A 518 -2.65 40.09 3.01
CA PHE A 518 -2.86 39.91 1.57
C PHE A 518 -2.15 41.02 0.79
N ASN A 519 -1.38 40.66 -0.24
CA ASN A 519 -0.72 41.61 -1.14
C ASN A 519 -1.16 41.32 -2.59
N ILE A 520 -2.10 42.12 -3.09
CA ILE A 520 -2.77 41.89 -4.37
C ILE A 520 -2.56 43.10 -5.28
N THR A 521 -1.85 42.88 -6.39
CA THR A 521 -1.65 43.83 -7.48
C THR A 521 -2.32 43.30 -8.73
N ALA A 522 -3.30 44.04 -9.25
CA ALA A 522 -4.04 43.68 -10.46
C ALA A 522 -4.51 44.91 -11.23
N LYS A 523 -5.04 44.74 -12.45
CA LYS A 523 -5.43 45.86 -13.31
C LYS A 523 -6.59 46.67 -12.74
N GLN A 524 -7.76 46.06 -12.59
CA GLN A 524 -9.03 46.70 -12.18
C GLN A 524 -9.98 45.62 -11.61
N TYR A 525 -10.99 46.02 -10.82
CA TYR A 525 -11.85 45.11 -10.05
C TYR A 525 -10.99 44.29 -9.07
N VAL A 526 -10.46 44.97 -8.04
CA VAL A 526 -9.47 44.42 -7.11
C VAL A 526 -9.93 44.55 -5.66
N GLY A 527 -9.87 43.47 -4.88
CA GLY A 527 -10.07 43.50 -3.43
C GLY A 527 -9.65 42.20 -2.73
N ALA A 528 -9.34 42.24 -1.43
CA ALA A 528 -8.77 41.08 -0.74
C ALA A 528 -9.70 39.86 -0.75
N LEU A 529 -10.99 40.08 -0.47
CA LEU A 529 -12.00 39.02 -0.58
C LEU A 529 -12.35 38.76 -2.04
N ALA A 530 -12.77 39.80 -2.76
CA ALA A 530 -13.29 39.64 -4.11
C ALA A 530 -12.93 40.80 -5.04
N GLY A 531 -12.56 40.48 -6.28
CA GLY A 531 -12.44 41.47 -7.34
C GLY A 531 -13.78 42.15 -7.63
N ALA A 532 -14.86 41.36 -7.72
CA ALA A 532 -16.23 41.85 -7.75
C ALA A 532 -17.22 40.89 -7.06
N ALA A 533 -18.36 41.42 -6.60
CA ALA A 533 -19.47 40.66 -6.05
C ALA A 533 -20.82 41.18 -6.57
N LYS A 534 -21.70 40.26 -6.96
CA LYS A 534 -23.09 40.52 -7.34
C LYS A 534 -24.04 39.74 -6.44
N ASN A 535 -25.09 40.39 -5.93
CA ASN A 535 -26.21 39.76 -5.21
C ASN A 535 -25.75 38.78 -4.12
N SER A 536 -24.68 39.09 -3.40
CA SER A 536 -24.02 38.15 -2.47
C SER A 536 -24.07 38.65 -1.03
N SER A 537 -24.04 37.72 -0.08
CA SER A 537 -24.02 38.01 1.36
C SER A 537 -22.60 37.87 1.91
N VAL A 538 -22.00 38.97 2.35
CA VAL A 538 -20.68 39.02 2.99
C VAL A 538 -20.89 39.44 4.45
N ILE A 539 -20.77 38.48 5.36
CA ILE A 539 -21.25 38.62 6.76
C ILE A 539 -20.16 38.15 7.73
N ARG A 540 -19.63 39.04 8.57
CA ARG A 540 -18.45 38.73 9.42
C ARG A 540 -17.23 38.33 8.60
N VAL A 541 -16.86 39.19 7.64
CA VAL A 541 -15.61 39.04 6.88
C VAL A 541 -14.69 40.24 7.12
N GLY A 542 -13.47 39.96 7.55
CA GLY A 542 -12.45 40.95 7.88
C GLY A 542 -11.24 40.87 6.97
N VAL A 543 -10.58 42.01 6.74
CA VAL A 543 -9.25 42.09 6.12
C VAL A 543 -8.31 42.80 7.07
N ARG A 544 -7.10 42.28 7.29
CA ARG A 544 -6.06 42.90 8.13
C ARG A 544 -4.69 42.96 7.50
N ASN A 545 -3.99 44.08 7.71
CA ASN A 545 -2.57 44.25 7.39
C ASN A 545 -2.24 44.02 5.90
N SER A 546 -3.15 44.42 5.01
CA SER A 546 -3.12 44.06 3.58
C SER A 546 -2.82 45.25 2.67
N SER A 547 -2.28 44.97 1.47
CA SER A 547 -1.99 45.94 0.41
C SER A 547 -2.73 45.55 -0.87
N ILE A 548 -3.59 46.42 -1.36
CA ILE A 548 -4.44 46.19 -2.55
C ILE A 548 -4.17 47.29 -3.58
N THR A 549 -3.68 46.92 -4.76
CA THR A 549 -3.23 47.87 -5.79
C THR A 549 -3.94 47.64 -7.12
N SER A 550 -4.58 48.69 -7.65
CA SER A 550 -5.09 48.76 -9.02
C SER A 550 -4.11 49.50 -9.92
N THR A 551 -3.59 48.80 -10.93
CA THR A 551 -2.53 49.28 -11.84
C THR A 551 -3.06 49.91 -13.13
N TYR A 552 -4.39 49.93 -13.32
CA TYR A 552 -5.01 50.66 -14.44
C TYR A 552 -4.57 52.12 -14.44
N SER A 553 -4.10 52.59 -15.59
CA SER A 553 -3.55 53.93 -15.78
C SER A 553 -3.92 54.56 -17.14
N THR A 554 -4.53 53.79 -18.04
CA THR A 554 -4.82 54.21 -19.43
C THR A 554 -6.15 53.65 -19.93
N GLY A 555 -6.91 54.49 -20.65
CA GLY A 555 -8.18 54.13 -21.29
C GLY A 555 -9.40 54.86 -20.71
N THR A 556 -10.59 54.41 -21.07
CA THR A 556 -11.89 55.01 -20.72
C THR A 556 -12.69 54.23 -19.67
N SER A 557 -12.17 53.11 -19.18
CA SER A 557 -12.78 52.35 -18.09
C SER A 557 -12.58 53.09 -16.76
N TYR A 558 -13.37 52.69 -15.77
CA TYR A 558 -13.26 53.15 -14.39
C TYR A 558 -12.66 52.02 -13.56
N PRO A 559 -11.41 52.10 -13.08
CA PRO A 559 -10.86 51.07 -12.23
C PRO A 559 -11.48 51.12 -10.83
N TYR A 560 -11.95 49.97 -10.37
CA TYR A 560 -12.53 49.79 -9.03
C TYR A 560 -11.56 49.03 -8.14
N ALA A 561 -11.29 49.58 -6.95
CA ALA A 561 -10.41 48.98 -5.96
C ALA A 561 -10.99 49.18 -4.55
N GLY A 562 -11.10 48.11 -3.79
CA GLY A 562 -11.54 48.14 -2.39
C GLY A 562 -10.66 47.26 -1.54
N GLY A 563 -10.46 47.58 -0.25
CA GLY A 563 -9.68 46.71 0.63
C GLY A 563 -10.33 45.33 0.81
N LEU A 564 -11.66 45.29 0.91
CA LEU A 564 -12.44 44.04 0.94
C LEU A 564 -12.94 43.64 -0.46
N ILE A 565 -13.69 44.50 -1.15
CA ILE A 565 -14.27 44.20 -2.47
C ILE A 565 -14.04 45.35 -3.48
N GLY A 566 -13.53 45.03 -4.66
CA GLY A 566 -13.34 46.00 -5.74
C GLY A 566 -14.66 46.62 -6.21
N ASP A 567 -15.57 45.79 -6.72
CA ASP A 567 -16.88 46.20 -7.23
C ASP A 567 -18.03 45.42 -6.60
N VAL A 568 -19.11 46.11 -6.26
CA VAL A 568 -20.29 45.54 -5.62
C VAL A 568 -21.53 45.96 -6.39
N THR A 569 -22.33 44.98 -6.84
CA THR A 569 -23.60 45.21 -7.55
C THR A 569 -24.75 44.48 -6.86
N THR A 570 -25.90 45.14 -6.75
CA THR A 570 -27.18 44.49 -6.41
C THR A 570 -28.23 44.76 -7.49
N ASP A 571 -29.00 43.74 -7.83
CA ASP A 571 -30.19 43.87 -8.68
C ASP A 571 -31.34 42.97 -8.20
N SER A 572 -32.50 43.07 -8.87
CA SER A 572 -33.72 42.35 -8.51
C SER A 572 -33.81 40.92 -9.07
N THR A 573 -32.69 40.27 -9.43
CA THR A 573 -32.72 38.91 -10.01
C THR A 573 -32.71 37.80 -8.96
N THR A 574 -32.08 38.01 -7.80
CA THR A 574 -31.98 37.02 -6.72
C THR A 574 -32.09 37.70 -5.35
N GLN A 575 -31.16 37.46 -4.42
CA GLN A 575 -31.08 38.14 -3.13
C GLN A 575 -30.40 39.53 -3.29
N PRO A 576 -30.68 40.52 -2.43
CA PRO A 576 -29.91 41.76 -2.42
C PRO A 576 -28.45 41.49 -2.04
N MET A 577 -27.53 42.37 -2.45
CA MET A 577 -26.19 42.40 -1.87
C MET A 577 -26.26 42.86 -0.41
N ILE A 578 -25.66 42.08 0.48
CA ILE A 578 -25.52 42.40 1.90
C ILE A 578 -24.03 42.40 2.26
N LEU A 579 -23.54 43.48 2.85
CA LEU A 579 -22.23 43.57 3.48
C LEU A 579 -22.43 43.97 4.95
N ARG A 580 -22.35 42.99 5.86
CA ARG A 580 -22.72 43.14 7.28
C ARG A 580 -21.59 42.73 8.22
N GLU A 581 -21.41 43.46 9.32
CA GLU A 581 -20.45 43.12 10.39
C GLU A 581 -19.03 42.86 9.85
N SER A 582 -18.60 43.61 8.83
CA SER A 582 -17.43 43.29 8.01
C SER A 582 -16.47 44.49 7.89
N PHE A 583 -15.17 44.23 7.73
CA PHE A 583 -14.16 45.28 7.91
C PHE A 583 -12.91 45.17 7.04
N ALA A 584 -12.23 46.30 6.90
CA ALA A 584 -10.85 46.41 6.42
C ALA A 584 -10.04 47.22 7.44
N SER A 585 -9.11 46.58 8.15
CA SER A 585 -8.38 47.18 9.28
C SER A 585 -6.87 47.19 9.01
N ASN A 586 -6.23 48.35 9.13
CA ASN A 586 -4.84 48.56 8.69
C ASN A 586 -4.61 48.07 7.25
N VAL A 587 -5.46 48.50 6.31
CA VAL A 587 -5.36 48.14 4.88
C VAL A 587 -4.89 49.34 4.08
N THR A 588 -3.91 49.13 3.19
CA THR A 588 -3.49 50.12 2.19
C THR A 588 -4.16 49.81 0.86
N VAL A 589 -4.87 50.77 0.27
CA VAL A 589 -5.47 50.65 -1.07
C VAL A 589 -4.88 51.70 -1.99
N THR A 590 -4.42 51.29 -3.19
CA THR A 590 -3.70 52.15 -4.14
C THR A 590 -4.37 52.16 -5.51
N SER A 591 -4.59 53.35 -6.08
CA SER A 591 -5.23 53.52 -7.39
C SER A 591 -4.60 54.67 -8.19
N ASN A 592 -3.91 54.34 -9.28
CA ASN A 592 -3.03 55.27 -10.01
C ASN A 592 -3.68 55.96 -11.23
N PHE A 593 -5.00 56.23 -11.17
CA PHE A 593 -5.74 56.83 -12.28
C PHE A 593 -6.73 57.91 -11.84
N SER A 594 -6.90 58.96 -12.64
CA SER A 594 -7.80 60.09 -12.33
C SER A 594 -9.28 59.73 -12.37
N ASN A 595 -9.68 58.64 -13.04
CA ASN A 595 -11.08 58.18 -13.08
C ASN A 595 -11.34 56.94 -12.20
N SER A 596 -10.52 56.74 -11.18
CA SER A 596 -10.64 55.63 -10.22
C SER A 596 -11.82 55.79 -9.26
N ARG A 597 -12.40 54.65 -8.86
CA ARG A 597 -13.39 54.57 -7.77
C ARG A 597 -12.86 53.67 -6.68
N THR A 598 -12.45 54.27 -5.58
CA THR A 598 -11.60 53.61 -4.58
C THR A 598 -11.99 53.98 -3.17
N GLY A 599 -12.13 52.96 -2.32
CA GLY A 599 -12.35 53.11 -0.88
C GLY A 599 -11.72 51.98 -0.10
N VAL A 600 -11.49 52.13 1.19
CA VAL A 600 -10.75 51.10 1.95
C VAL A 600 -11.63 49.89 2.28
N LEU A 601 -12.96 49.99 2.29
CA LEU A 601 -13.84 48.82 2.30
C LEU A 601 -14.25 48.39 0.88
N VAL A 602 -14.85 49.30 0.10
CA VAL A 602 -15.43 49.01 -1.23
C VAL A 602 -15.03 50.06 -2.27
N GLY A 603 -14.66 49.65 -3.48
CA GLY A 603 -14.35 50.58 -4.58
C GLY A 603 -15.60 51.25 -5.17
N ARG A 604 -16.58 50.45 -5.61
CA ARG A 604 -17.91 50.91 -6.03
C ARG A 604 -19.01 50.01 -5.44
N PHE A 605 -20.09 50.62 -4.96
CA PHE A 605 -21.36 49.95 -4.66
C PHE A 605 -22.45 50.50 -5.59
N PHE A 606 -23.09 49.62 -6.37
CA PHE A 606 -24.09 49.96 -7.36
C PHE A 606 -25.40 49.18 -7.13
N SER A 607 -26.53 49.88 -7.08
CA SER A 607 -27.86 49.26 -6.97
C SER A 607 -28.73 49.57 -8.18
N THR A 608 -29.15 48.53 -8.91
CA THR A 608 -29.95 48.68 -10.13
C THR A 608 -31.15 47.74 -10.13
N GLY A 609 -32.35 48.29 -10.06
CA GLY A 609 -33.59 47.51 -10.18
C GLY A 609 -34.67 48.01 -9.23
N THR A 610 -35.92 47.80 -9.61
CA THR A 610 -37.06 48.35 -8.87
C THR A 610 -37.15 47.72 -7.48
N ASN A 611 -37.14 48.54 -6.44
CA ASN A 611 -37.34 48.16 -5.04
C ASN A 611 -36.28 47.21 -4.44
N VAL A 612 -35.09 47.07 -5.06
CA VAL A 612 -33.96 46.37 -4.41
C VAL A 612 -33.18 47.31 -3.50
N VAL A 613 -32.84 46.85 -2.29
CA VAL A 613 -32.04 47.59 -1.30
C VAL A 613 -30.74 46.84 -1.05
N GLY A 614 -29.62 47.38 -1.52
CA GLY A 614 -28.29 46.89 -1.12
C GLY A 614 -27.92 47.41 0.26
N ILE A 615 -27.29 46.58 1.09
CA ILE A 615 -27.07 46.88 2.52
C ILE A 615 -25.57 46.92 2.84
N ILE A 616 -25.15 47.99 3.52
CA ILE A 616 -23.88 48.06 4.27
C ILE A 616 -24.24 48.39 5.73
N GLU A 617 -23.89 47.50 6.66
CA GLU A 617 -24.42 47.55 8.03
C GLU A 617 -23.42 47.03 9.07
N ASN A 618 -23.08 47.86 10.06
CA ASN A 618 -22.06 47.56 11.07
C ASN A 618 -20.66 47.25 10.47
N CYS A 619 -20.21 48.06 9.52
CA CYS A 619 -18.95 47.83 8.79
C CYS A 619 -17.93 48.95 9.03
N TYR A 620 -16.63 48.65 8.93
CA TYR A 620 -15.60 49.68 9.13
C TYR A 620 -14.35 49.59 8.24
N ALA A 621 -13.68 50.74 8.10
CA ALA A 621 -12.42 50.89 7.37
C ALA A 621 -11.37 51.66 8.18
N THR A 622 -10.16 51.13 8.32
CA THR A 622 -8.97 51.85 8.82
C THR A 622 -7.73 51.53 7.98
N GLY A 623 -6.82 52.50 7.87
CA GLY A 623 -5.59 52.38 7.09
C GLY A 623 -5.36 53.57 6.18
N THR A 624 -4.88 53.33 4.96
CA THR A 624 -4.36 54.37 4.06
C THR A 624 -4.92 54.18 2.64
N LEU A 625 -5.31 55.28 1.99
CA LEU A 625 -5.72 55.26 0.59
C LEU A 625 -4.77 56.13 -0.24
N THR A 626 -4.04 55.51 -1.18
CA THR A 626 -3.06 56.16 -2.07
C THR A 626 -3.67 56.45 -3.44
N PHE A 627 -3.67 57.71 -3.87
CA PHE A 627 -4.34 58.14 -5.10
C PHE A 627 -3.69 59.37 -5.76
N VAL A 628 -3.84 59.45 -7.08
CA VAL A 628 -3.31 60.54 -7.91
C VAL A 628 -4.17 61.81 -7.85
N ASN A 629 -3.58 62.94 -8.22
CA ASN A 629 -4.33 64.19 -8.41
C ASN A 629 -5.36 64.05 -9.55
N GLY A 630 -6.51 64.71 -9.40
CA GLY A 630 -7.65 64.59 -10.29
C GLY A 630 -8.48 63.31 -10.11
N ALA A 631 -8.13 62.40 -9.18
CA ALA A 631 -8.92 61.21 -8.87
C ALA A 631 -10.39 61.55 -8.54
N SER A 632 -11.35 60.83 -9.13
CA SER A 632 -12.75 61.27 -9.25
C SER A 632 -13.70 60.79 -8.14
N ASN A 633 -13.59 59.55 -7.66
CA ASN A 633 -14.50 58.99 -6.65
C ASN A 633 -13.70 58.26 -5.54
N ILE A 634 -13.10 59.02 -4.62
CA ILE A 634 -12.20 58.49 -3.59
C ILE A 634 -12.75 58.78 -2.18
N GLY A 635 -13.07 57.74 -1.42
CA GLY A 635 -13.69 57.87 -0.10
C GLY A 635 -13.15 56.90 0.93
N GLY A 636 -13.09 57.28 2.21
CA GLY A 636 -12.55 56.43 3.28
C GLY A 636 -13.18 55.03 3.35
N LEU A 637 -14.51 54.93 3.40
CA LEU A 637 -15.23 53.65 3.38
C LEU A 637 -15.47 53.17 1.94
N ILE A 638 -16.03 54.04 1.08
CA ILE A 638 -16.52 53.69 -0.26
C ILE A 638 -16.06 54.72 -1.30
N GLY A 639 -15.55 54.27 -2.44
CA GLY A 639 -15.21 55.15 -3.56
C GLY A 639 -16.43 55.82 -4.20
N LEU A 640 -17.35 55.01 -4.75
CA LEU A 640 -18.64 55.48 -5.28
C LEU A 640 -19.81 54.66 -4.73
N ALA A 641 -20.85 55.34 -4.24
CA ALA A 641 -22.20 54.77 -4.13
C ALA A 641 -23.08 55.33 -5.26
N SER A 642 -23.72 54.47 -6.06
CA SER A 642 -24.59 54.90 -7.17
C SER A 642 -25.81 54.00 -7.34
N VAL A 643 -26.89 54.54 -7.91
CA VAL A 643 -28.14 53.80 -8.14
C VAL A 643 -28.75 54.07 -9.52
N SER A 644 -29.57 53.15 -10.00
CA SER A 644 -30.43 53.31 -11.17
C SER A 644 -31.74 52.51 -11.02
N ASN A 645 -32.75 52.83 -11.85
CA ASN A 645 -34.00 52.06 -11.95
C ASN A 645 -34.73 51.89 -10.59
N ASN A 646 -34.75 52.94 -9.77
CA ASN A 646 -35.32 52.94 -8.40
C ASN A 646 -34.67 51.95 -7.41
N GLY A 647 -33.44 51.51 -7.69
CA GLY A 647 -32.60 50.80 -6.72
C GLY A 647 -32.17 51.70 -5.56
N GLN A 648 -31.93 51.09 -4.40
CA GLN A 648 -31.58 51.78 -3.16
C GLN A 648 -30.31 51.20 -2.53
N ILE A 649 -29.63 52.01 -1.71
CA ILE A 649 -28.50 51.57 -0.87
C ILE A 649 -28.75 52.06 0.55
N LYS A 650 -28.79 51.14 1.51
CA LYS A 650 -28.80 51.42 2.95
C LYS A 650 -27.37 51.39 3.48
N ILE A 651 -26.94 52.45 4.17
CA ILE A 651 -25.64 52.50 4.86
C ILE A 651 -25.89 52.92 6.30
N VAL A 652 -25.62 52.02 7.26
CA VAL A 652 -25.95 52.24 8.67
C VAL A 652 -24.86 51.75 9.62
N SER A 653 -24.71 52.45 10.75
CA SER A 653 -23.81 52.11 11.86
C SER A 653 -22.40 51.72 11.42
N SER A 654 -21.84 52.43 10.44
CA SER A 654 -20.55 52.11 9.81
C SER A 654 -19.57 53.28 9.93
N TYR A 655 -18.24 53.03 9.97
CA TYR A 655 -17.26 54.11 10.13
C TYR A 655 -15.98 53.99 9.29
N ALA A 656 -15.31 55.12 9.07
CA ALA A 656 -13.98 55.18 8.46
C ALA A 656 -12.98 56.04 9.26
N ALA A 657 -11.79 55.50 9.52
CA ALA A 657 -10.63 56.25 10.01
C ALA A 657 -9.44 55.97 9.07
N VAL A 658 -9.46 56.63 7.90
CA VAL A 658 -8.57 56.36 6.77
C VAL A 658 -7.79 57.61 6.40
N ALA A 659 -6.46 57.49 6.33
CA ALA A 659 -5.57 58.56 5.94
C ALA A 659 -5.42 58.66 4.41
N PRO A 660 -5.52 59.86 3.81
CA PRO A 660 -5.18 60.07 2.42
C PRO A 660 -3.66 60.09 2.21
N ASN A 661 -3.17 59.31 1.27
CA ASN A 661 -1.82 59.41 0.70
C ASN A 661 -1.91 59.89 -0.75
N GLY A 662 -2.41 61.12 -0.90
CA GLY A 662 -2.78 61.71 -2.19
C GLY A 662 -3.42 63.08 -2.00
N SER A 663 -3.59 63.81 -3.10
CA SER A 663 -4.24 65.13 -3.08
C SER A 663 -5.23 65.23 -4.24
N SER A 664 -6.52 65.29 -3.93
CA SER A 664 -7.62 65.50 -4.88
C SER A 664 -8.76 66.23 -4.19
N THR A 665 -9.38 67.18 -4.89
CA THR A 665 -10.59 67.90 -4.42
C THR A 665 -11.81 66.99 -4.27
N ASN A 666 -11.75 65.75 -4.77
CA ASN A 666 -12.79 64.74 -4.61
C ASN A 666 -12.53 63.73 -3.48
N TRP A 667 -11.45 63.89 -2.71
CA TRP A 667 -11.23 63.08 -1.49
C TRP A 667 -12.32 63.36 -0.45
N ARG A 668 -12.89 62.31 0.15
CA ARG A 668 -13.93 62.40 1.18
C ARG A 668 -13.65 61.41 2.31
N GLY A 669 -13.92 61.82 3.54
CA GLY A 669 -13.61 60.98 4.72
C GLY A 669 -14.40 59.67 4.80
N PHE A 670 -15.53 59.54 4.09
CA PHE A 670 -16.42 58.38 4.15
C PHE A 670 -16.84 57.85 2.77
N ILE A 671 -17.49 58.65 1.93
CA ILE A 671 -17.96 58.24 0.59
C ILE A 671 -17.49 59.28 -0.45
N GLY A 672 -16.69 58.87 -1.43
CA GLY A 672 -16.05 59.75 -2.41
C GLY A 672 -17.04 60.42 -3.37
N GLY A 673 -17.76 59.59 -4.12
CA GLY A 673 -18.90 59.99 -4.94
C GLY A 673 -20.19 59.37 -4.41
N ALA A 674 -21.29 60.13 -4.46
CA ALA A 674 -22.63 59.63 -4.19
C ALA A 674 -23.61 60.17 -5.24
N SER A 675 -24.39 59.28 -5.85
CA SER A 675 -25.49 59.63 -6.78
C SER A 675 -26.83 59.12 -6.25
N VAL A 676 -27.00 59.12 -4.93
CA VAL A 676 -28.03 58.32 -4.23
C VAL A 676 -28.85 59.19 -3.27
N SER A 677 -30.17 59.17 -3.43
CA SER A 677 -31.08 59.50 -2.33
C SER A 677 -31.01 58.36 -1.32
N VAL A 678 -30.35 58.62 -0.19
CA VAL A 678 -30.20 57.63 0.90
C VAL A 678 -31.58 57.19 1.40
N THR A 679 -31.71 55.92 1.80
CA THR A 679 -32.93 55.45 2.47
C THR A 679 -33.11 56.14 3.82
N ALA A 680 -34.35 56.30 4.27
CA ALA A 680 -34.65 56.89 5.58
C ALA A 680 -34.02 56.11 6.75
N ASP A 681 -33.80 54.80 6.57
CA ASP A 681 -33.21 53.89 7.56
C ASP A 681 -31.66 53.89 7.54
N SER A 682 -31.04 54.83 6.83
CA SER A 682 -29.58 55.02 6.79
C SER A 682 -29.14 56.14 7.71
N GLY A 683 -27.95 56.00 8.30
CA GLY A 683 -27.40 56.98 9.22
C GLY A 683 -26.59 56.34 10.33
N LYS A 684 -26.33 57.10 11.40
CA LYS A 684 -25.42 56.69 12.50
C LYS A 684 -24.05 56.26 12.01
N ASN A 685 -23.61 56.80 10.86
CA ASN A 685 -22.29 56.57 10.30
C ASN A 685 -21.34 57.68 10.72
N TYR A 686 -20.06 57.36 10.83
CA TYR A 686 -19.05 58.28 11.34
C TYR A 686 -17.77 58.26 10.50
N PHE A 687 -17.00 59.33 10.53
CA PHE A 687 -15.63 59.30 10.03
C PHE A 687 -14.70 60.19 10.85
N ASP A 688 -13.44 59.78 10.94
CA ASP A 688 -12.42 60.52 11.66
C ASP A 688 -11.87 61.68 10.81
N THR A 689 -12.22 62.91 11.18
CA THR A 689 -11.80 64.15 10.50
C THR A 689 -10.32 64.47 10.70
N THR A 690 -9.71 63.95 11.77
CA THR A 690 -8.30 64.16 12.13
C THR A 690 -7.41 63.23 11.32
N VAL A 691 -7.78 61.95 11.20
CA VAL A 691 -7.08 60.97 10.36
C VAL A 691 -7.33 61.22 8.87
N SER A 692 -8.56 61.56 8.47
CA SER A 692 -8.86 61.81 7.05
C SER A 692 -8.40 63.18 6.54
N GLY A 693 -7.94 64.08 7.42
CA GLY A 693 -7.49 65.44 7.07
C GLY A 693 -8.56 66.31 6.41
N THR A 694 -9.84 66.03 6.65
CA THR A 694 -10.97 66.73 6.01
C THR A 694 -12.20 66.76 6.91
N THR A 695 -13.02 67.79 6.78
CA THR A 695 -14.34 67.90 7.42
C THR A 695 -15.47 67.36 6.53
N THR A 696 -15.19 66.97 5.28
CA THR A 696 -16.19 66.58 4.29
C THR A 696 -16.26 65.06 4.13
N GLY A 697 -17.26 64.44 4.77
CA GLY A 697 -17.46 62.98 4.75
C GLY A 697 -17.95 62.43 3.42
N SER A 698 -18.82 63.15 2.71
CA SER A 698 -19.28 62.82 1.34
C SER A 698 -19.95 64.03 0.67
N ALA A 699 -20.72 63.80 -0.39
CA ALA A 699 -21.56 64.83 -1.02
C ALA A 699 -22.78 65.27 -0.18
N SER A 700 -23.16 64.53 0.87
CA SER A 700 -24.21 64.94 1.82
C SER A 700 -23.77 64.74 3.26
N SER A 701 -23.96 65.75 4.11
CA SER A 701 -23.73 65.64 5.56
C SER A 701 -24.71 64.70 6.26
N SER A 702 -25.88 64.41 5.68
CA SER A 702 -26.85 63.47 6.26
C SER A 702 -26.38 62.01 6.26
N LEU A 703 -25.42 61.65 5.39
CA LEU A 703 -24.89 60.29 5.29
C LEU A 703 -24.05 59.87 6.49
N GLN A 704 -23.32 60.81 7.11
CA GLN A 704 -22.30 60.54 8.12
C GLN A 704 -21.91 61.79 8.94
N ILE A 705 -21.54 61.60 10.20
CA ILE A 705 -21.07 62.66 11.10
C ILE A 705 -19.53 62.63 11.15
N GLY A 706 -18.89 63.78 10.91
CA GLY A 706 -17.46 63.94 11.12
C GLY A 706 -17.12 64.12 12.60
N LYS A 707 -16.11 63.40 13.08
CA LYS A 707 -15.67 63.39 14.48
C LYS A 707 -14.15 63.36 14.58
N THR A 708 -13.58 63.96 15.62
CA THR A 708 -12.13 63.92 15.87
C THR A 708 -11.69 62.53 16.37
N THR A 709 -10.40 62.19 16.29
CA THR A 709 -9.88 60.94 16.86
C THR A 709 -10.19 60.78 18.34
N ALA A 710 -10.22 61.87 19.12
CA ALA A 710 -10.60 61.80 20.54
C ALA A 710 -12.07 61.35 20.69
N GLU A 711 -12.99 61.94 19.94
CA GLU A 711 -14.41 61.55 19.98
C GLU A 711 -14.68 60.16 19.38
N MET A 712 -13.95 59.79 18.31
CA MET A 712 -14.05 58.48 17.65
C MET A 712 -13.57 57.31 18.53
N LYS A 713 -12.97 57.61 19.68
CA LYS A 713 -12.60 56.64 20.73
C LYS A 713 -13.50 56.74 21.97
N GLN A 714 -14.71 57.27 21.85
CA GLN A 714 -15.70 57.36 22.94
C GLN A 714 -16.97 56.62 22.55
N GLN A 715 -17.45 55.68 23.37
CA GLN A 715 -18.67 54.91 23.08
C GLN A 715 -19.89 55.83 22.92
N THR A 716 -19.92 56.93 23.68
CA THR A 716 -20.97 57.96 23.67
C THR A 716 -21.10 58.71 22.34
N THR A 717 -20.06 58.70 21.47
CA THR A 717 -20.14 59.24 20.11
C THR A 717 -21.09 58.43 19.23
N PHE A 718 -21.11 57.11 19.41
CA PHE A 718 -21.74 56.13 18.54
C PHE A 718 -23.20 55.86 18.95
N VAL A 719 -24.02 56.90 18.83
CA VAL A 719 -25.44 56.90 19.23
C VAL A 719 -26.21 55.83 18.46
N ASP A 720 -26.99 55.03 19.20
CA ASP A 720 -27.81 53.90 18.74
C ASP A 720 -27.01 52.72 18.13
N TRP A 721 -25.72 52.56 18.50
CA TRP A 721 -24.93 51.38 18.17
C TRP A 721 -25.06 50.28 19.24
N ASP A 722 -25.14 49.02 18.81
CA ASP A 722 -25.26 47.87 19.70
C ASP A 722 -23.88 47.41 20.24
N PHE A 723 -23.44 48.04 21.34
CA PHE A 723 -22.30 47.58 22.13
C PHE A 723 -22.61 46.38 23.05
N THR A 724 -23.83 45.85 23.04
CA THR A 724 -24.20 44.62 23.77
C THR A 724 -23.81 43.39 22.95
N ASN A 725 -24.15 43.36 21.65
CA ASN A 725 -23.93 42.19 20.80
C ASN A 725 -22.91 42.40 19.68
N ILE A 726 -22.86 43.59 19.07
CA ILE A 726 -22.14 43.81 17.80
C ILE A 726 -20.77 44.47 17.99
N TRP A 727 -20.68 45.52 18.80
CA TRP A 727 -19.47 46.35 18.94
C TRP A 727 -18.80 46.23 20.31
N LYS A 728 -17.47 46.33 20.36
CA LYS A 728 -16.62 46.47 21.56
C LYS A 728 -15.72 47.69 21.38
N ILE A 729 -15.41 48.41 22.44
CA ILE A 729 -14.49 49.56 22.44
C ILE A 729 -13.71 49.58 23.75
N ASP A 730 -12.44 49.95 23.69
CA ASP A 730 -11.55 50.25 24.80
C ASP A 730 -11.51 51.79 24.94
N GLU A 731 -12.30 52.30 25.88
CA GLU A 731 -12.62 53.74 26.04
C GLU A 731 -11.38 54.64 26.10
N GLY A 732 -11.30 55.58 25.14
CA GLY A 732 -10.16 56.49 24.94
C GLY A 732 -8.94 55.87 24.25
N ASN A 733 -8.85 54.53 24.20
CA ASN A 733 -7.69 53.79 23.70
C ASN A 733 -7.85 53.38 22.23
N ASP A 734 -9.01 52.84 21.81
CA ASP A 734 -9.26 52.37 20.45
C ASP A 734 -10.58 52.87 19.82
N TYR A 735 -10.74 52.58 18.53
CA TYR A 735 -12.00 52.75 17.81
C TYR A 735 -12.89 51.52 18.03
N PRO A 736 -14.23 51.63 17.88
CA PRO A 736 -15.11 50.47 17.89
C PRO A 736 -14.62 49.34 16.98
N ARG A 737 -14.52 48.14 17.57
CA ARG A 737 -14.18 46.87 16.95
C ARG A 737 -15.37 45.92 17.00
N LEU A 738 -15.44 44.96 16.10
CA LEU A 738 -16.57 44.04 16.02
C LEU A 738 -16.38 42.90 17.03
N LYS A 739 -17.42 42.54 17.80
CA LYS A 739 -17.25 41.57 18.91
C LYS A 739 -16.70 40.23 18.45
N TRP A 740 -17.16 39.75 17.30
CA TRP A 740 -16.72 38.50 16.68
C TRP A 740 -15.24 38.49 16.25
N GLU A 741 -14.58 39.64 16.09
CA GLU A 741 -13.22 39.68 15.54
C GLU A 741 -12.18 39.13 16.54
N PHE A 742 -11.28 38.30 16.02
CA PHE A 742 -10.22 37.53 16.68
C PHE A 742 -8.86 37.73 16.01
#